data_AF-A0A416AAA1-F1
#
_entry.id   AF-A0A416AAA1-F1
#
_cell.length_a   1.000
_cell.length_b   1.000
_cell.length_c   1.000
_cell.angle_alpha   90.00
_cell.angle_beta   90.00
_cell.angle_gamma   90.00
#
_symmetry.space_group_name_H-M   'P 1'
#
loop_
_entity.id
_entity.type
_entity.pdbx_description
1 polymer ?
#
loop_
_entity_poly.entity_id
_entity_poly.type
_entity_poly.pdbx_seq_one_letter_code
_entity_poly.pdbx_strand_id
1 'polypeptide(L)'
;MKKAILLLIFQLCSLVMFAQINTDRVLTVGRNALYFEDYVLSIQYFNQVIKSKPWLAEPYFYRAVAKINLDDYKGAEEDCTLCLERNPFLVQAYYARGIARQSQEKFDEAIEDYKKGLEFKAEDRQMLVNMAVANIQKKDYKAAEKTFEELMAAHPKYSMNYLTRGAMYTEEGDTAKALADYDKAIQMDPYYAPAYGNRAILLYQMNNLKDALADLNEAIRLNTRESGYYINRGLVRYQLKDLRGAMADYDQVVSIDSHNLIARFNRGLLRAQIGDNNRAIEDFDVVIQMEPDNYMAYYNRALLRYETGDYSGSVKDFDVVLQQYPNFIAGYMSRSEVKRKMHDEAGADRDYWTAYNLEQQKKNENNAGGKAVASNGNKNTGNKTADPAPDSKDENTREQSDKNIDKFNRLVVYDKEEERKTKYHSEIRGRVQDRNVRVDLEPMFVLTYYEKIDQVKNLVYYDKMIEAYNARMVLDRKLRITNEEAALTEDQIAVHFASIDNFSAKIAKNPNDVDAYFGRALDFTLVQDFSEALKDYTKVIEQDPDFAMAYFNRAVVRYKQLDYNLSQAASSQDDFSTMSMNLNMGKSSTTTRTPSTNDPSSISLKDNKRAYEHEMITRDYDMVIKLNPGFVYAYFNRGNLRCAQRDFRAAIQDYSEAIQRDPEFAEAYFNRGLARLSQGDANRGIVDLSKAGELGIINAYSIIKRMTSN
;
A
#
# COMPACT_ATOMS: atom_id res chain seq x y z
N MET A 1 17.26 -73.38 9.02
CA MET A 1 15.92 -72.73 9.01
C MET A 1 15.79 -71.58 10.01
N LYS A 2 16.13 -71.74 11.31
CA LYS A 2 16.00 -70.65 12.31
C LYS A 2 16.76 -69.35 11.98
N LYS A 3 17.97 -69.44 11.40
CA LYS A 3 18.76 -68.25 11.00
C LYS A 3 18.13 -67.50 9.80
N ALA A 4 17.49 -68.21 8.87
CA ALA A 4 16.84 -67.61 7.71
C ALA A 4 15.55 -66.86 8.11
N ILE A 5 14.80 -67.39 9.07
CA ILE A 5 13.59 -66.74 9.60
C ILE A 5 13.96 -65.45 10.33
N LEU A 6 15.04 -65.45 11.12
CA LEU A 6 15.50 -64.25 11.83
C LEU A 6 15.97 -63.14 10.86
N LEU A 7 16.61 -63.53 9.76
CA LEU A 7 17.05 -62.62 8.71
C LEU A 7 15.86 -62.05 7.92
N LEU A 8 14.82 -62.86 7.68
CA LEU A 8 13.58 -62.44 7.03
C LEU A 8 12.79 -61.47 7.91
N ILE A 9 12.76 -61.70 9.23
CA ILE A 9 12.15 -60.77 10.20
C ILE A 9 12.91 -59.45 10.25
N PHE A 10 14.25 -59.47 10.24
CA PHE A 10 15.06 -58.24 10.19
C PHE A 10 14.85 -57.45 8.90
N GLN A 11 14.69 -58.13 7.75
CA GLN A 11 14.37 -57.49 6.48
C GLN A 11 12.94 -56.92 6.45
N LEU A 12 11.95 -57.62 7.02
CA LEU A 12 10.58 -57.13 7.14
C LEU A 12 10.46 -55.91 8.07
N CYS A 13 11.26 -55.84 9.15
CA CYS A 13 11.32 -54.67 10.02
C CYS A 13 11.98 -53.45 9.35
N SER A 14 12.92 -53.66 8.40
CA SER A 14 13.55 -52.56 7.66
C SER A 14 12.65 -51.91 6.59
N LEU A 15 11.53 -52.56 6.22
CA LEU A 15 10.58 -52.07 5.22
C LEU A 15 9.49 -51.15 5.81
N VAL A 16 9.53 -50.85 7.11
CA VAL A 16 8.60 -49.94 7.79
C VAL A 16 9.35 -48.75 8.40
N MET A 17 10.20 -48.09 7.62
CA MET A 17 10.72 -46.77 7.98
C MET A 17 10.00 -45.71 7.15
N PHE A 18 8.95 -45.12 7.73
CA PHE A 18 8.40 -43.87 7.21
C PHE A 18 9.38 -42.75 7.55
N ALA A 19 9.83 -42.01 6.54
CA ALA A 19 10.59 -40.78 6.76
C ALA A 19 9.75 -39.84 7.63
N GLN A 20 10.23 -39.51 8.83
CA GLN A 20 9.55 -38.57 9.71
C GLN A 20 9.74 -37.15 9.17
N ILE A 21 8.64 -36.44 8.94
CA ILE A 21 8.68 -35.03 8.57
C ILE A 21 9.33 -34.25 9.72
N ASN A 22 10.38 -33.48 9.43
CA ASN A 22 10.97 -32.57 10.40
C ASN A 22 10.00 -31.40 10.65
N THR A 23 9.13 -31.56 11.64
CA THR A 23 8.06 -30.61 11.96
C THR A 23 8.59 -29.23 12.31
N ASP A 24 9.79 -29.14 12.87
CA ASP A 24 10.35 -27.87 13.34
C ASP A 24 10.81 -27.04 12.14
N ARG A 25 11.43 -27.71 11.15
CA ARG A 25 11.73 -27.10 9.86
C ARG A 25 10.45 -26.67 9.13
N VAL A 26 9.42 -27.53 9.09
CA VAL A 26 8.15 -27.20 8.42
C VAL A 26 7.43 -26.04 9.12
N LEU A 27 7.47 -25.98 10.45
CA LEU A 27 6.92 -24.88 11.24
C LEU A 27 7.64 -23.57 10.92
N THR A 28 8.97 -23.57 10.86
CA THR A 28 9.76 -22.39 10.47
C THR A 28 9.43 -21.94 9.05
N VAL A 29 9.32 -22.87 8.09
CA VAL A 29 8.91 -22.53 6.71
C VAL A 29 7.51 -21.92 6.69
N GLY A 30 6.56 -22.48 7.44
CA GLY A 30 5.22 -21.91 7.57
C GLY A 30 5.23 -20.51 8.16
N ARG A 31 6.05 -20.25 9.20
CA ARG A 31 6.20 -18.92 9.81
C ARG A 31 6.83 -17.91 8.86
N ASN A 32 7.81 -18.30 8.08
CA ASN A 32 8.43 -17.42 7.10
C ASN A 32 7.44 -17.09 5.97
N ALA A 33 6.66 -18.07 5.50
CA ALA A 33 5.56 -17.82 4.56
C ALA A 33 4.52 -16.85 5.15
N LEU A 34 4.21 -16.94 6.45
CA LEU A 34 3.34 -15.99 7.14
C LEU A 34 3.92 -14.58 7.16
N TYR A 35 5.22 -14.45 7.46
CA TYR A 35 5.94 -13.17 7.49
C TYR A 35 5.95 -12.48 6.12
N PHE A 36 6.10 -13.25 5.03
CA PHE A 36 6.03 -12.75 3.66
C PHE A 36 4.61 -12.67 3.09
N GLU A 37 3.59 -12.74 3.96
CA GLU A 37 2.18 -12.58 3.59
C GLU A 37 1.65 -13.63 2.58
N ASP A 38 2.31 -14.78 2.43
CA ASP A 38 1.78 -15.94 1.69
C ASP A 38 0.94 -16.81 2.62
N TYR A 39 -0.23 -16.28 2.98
CA TYR A 39 -1.13 -16.87 3.98
C TYR A 39 -1.61 -18.26 3.58
N VAL A 40 -1.91 -18.50 2.29
CA VAL A 40 -2.38 -19.81 1.81
C VAL A 40 -1.29 -20.87 1.95
N LEU A 41 -0.05 -20.55 1.55
CA LEU A 41 1.08 -21.47 1.69
C LEU A 41 1.41 -21.71 3.17
N SER A 42 1.38 -20.66 3.98
CA SER A 42 1.59 -20.74 5.41
C SER A 42 0.59 -21.71 6.07
N ILE A 43 -0.70 -21.58 5.75
CA ILE A 43 -1.77 -22.49 6.21
C ILE A 43 -1.47 -23.95 5.82
N GLN A 44 -0.99 -24.21 4.60
CA GLN A 44 -0.66 -25.57 4.16
C GLN A 44 0.46 -26.19 5.00
N TYR A 45 1.51 -25.43 5.31
CA TYR A 45 2.59 -25.92 6.16
C TYR A 45 2.12 -26.15 7.60
N PHE A 46 1.33 -25.25 8.17
CA PHE A 46 0.76 -25.46 9.50
C PHE A 46 -0.19 -26.67 9.53
N ASN A 47 -0.96 -26.93 8.47
CA ASN A 47 -1.77 -28.14 8.35
C ASN A 47 -0.91 -29.42 8.44
N GLN A 48 0.27 -29.42 7.80
CA GLN A 48 1.20 -30.55 7.88
C GLN A 48 1.72 -30.74 9.32
N VAL A 49 2.15 -29.66 9.97
CA VAL A 49 2.64 -29.73 11.36
C VAL A 49 1.53 -30.20 12.31
N ILE A 50 0.31 -29.68 12.15
CA ILE A 50 -0.85 -30.06 12.96
C ILE A 50 -1.20 -31.54 12.77
N LYS A 51 -1.16 -32.04 11.53
CA LYS A 51 -1.40 -33.46 11.23
C LYS A 51 -0.37 -34.37 11.90
N SER A 52 0.90 -33.94 11.96
CA SER A 52 1.98 -34.71 12.57
C SER A 52 2.06 -34.58 14.09
N LYS A 53 1.82 -33.38 14.64
CA LYS A 53 1.88 -33.07 16.07
C LYS A 53 0.67 -32.23 16.51
N PRO A 54 -0.52 -32.84 16.68
CA PRO A 54 -1.75 -32.10 16.98
C PRO A 54 -1.77 -31.35 18.32
N TRP A 55 -0.89 -31.70 19.26
CA TRP A 55 -0.81 -31.11 20.60
C TRP A 55 0.02 -29.82 20.66
N LEU A 56 0.76 -29.47 19.60
CA LEU A 56 1.50 -28.20 19.55
C LEU A 56 0.51 -27.04 19.40
N ALA A 57 0.61 -26.02 20.26
CA ALA A 57 -0.27 -24.86 20.20
C ALA A 57 0.10 -23.89 19.06
N GLU A 58 1.39 -23.63 18.88
CA GLU A 58 1.93 -22.63 17.93
C GLU A 58 1.42 -22.74 16.48
N PRO A 59 1.34 -23.95 15.87
CA PRO A 59 0.84 -24.07 14.50
C PRO A 59 -0.61 -23.60 14.33
N TYR A 60 -1.45 -23.80 15.35
CA TYR A 60 -2.84 -23.30 15.32
C TYR A 60 -2.86 -21.79 15.42
N PHE A 61 -2.06 -21.20 16.31
CA PHE A 61 -1.95 -19.74 16.41
C PHE A 61 -1.51 -19.11 15.10
N TYR A 62 -0.41 -19.57 14.49
CA TYR A 62 0.06 -18.98 13.24
C TYR A 62 -0.92 -19.23 12.07
N ARG A 63 -1.62 -20.37 12.05
CA ARG A 63 -2.69 -20.63 11.08
C ARG A 63 -3.88 -19.68 11.27
N ALA A 64 -4.23 -19.37 12.52
CA ALA A 64 -5.26 -18.38 12.83
C ALA A 64 -4.87 -16.99 12.32
N VAL A 65 -3.62 -16.56 12.56
CA VAL A 65 -3.12 -15.27 12.05
C VAL A 65 -3.19 -15.22 10.51
N ALA A 66 -2.78 -16.29 9.82
CA ALA A 66 -2.90 -16.38 8.37
C ALA A 66 -4.35 -16.25 7.90
N LYS A 67 -5.30 -16.90 8.59
CA LYS A 67 -6.73 -16.84 8.30
C LYS A 67 -7.35 -15.45 8.56
N ILE A 68 -6.95 -14.76 9.63
CA ILE A 68 -7.38 -13.37 9.89
C ILE A 68 -7.00 -12.48 8.71
N ASN A 69 -5.79 -12.62 8.18
CA ASN A 69 -5.35 -11.83 7.03
C ASN A 69 -6.01 -12.22 5.70
N LEU A 70 -6.70 -13.37 5.65
CA LEU A 70 -7.55 -13.81 4.54
C LEU A 70 -9.05 -13.55 4.79
N ASP A 71 -9.38 -12.79 5.84
CA ASP A 71 -10.75 -12.53 6.30
C ASP A 71 -11.56 -13.81 6.67
N ASP A 72 -10.90 -14.95 6.87
CA ASP A 72 -11.50 -16.17 7.44
C ASP A 72 -11.54 -16.07 8.97
N TYR A 73 -12.35 -15.14 9.46
CA TYR A 73 -12.45 -14.85 10.89
C TYR A 73 -13.02 -16.01 11.70
N LYS A 74 -13.97 -16.77 11.12
CA LYS A 74 -14.54 -17.96 11.77
C LYS A 74 -13.48 -19.05 11.94
N GLY A 75 -12.74 -19.37 10.87
CA GLY A 75 -11.68 -20.37 10.95
C GLY A 75 -10.52 -19.93 11.84
N ALA A 76 -10.25 -18.62 11.94
CA ALA A 76 -9.26 -18.09 12.87
C ALA A 76 -9.69 -18.21 14.33
N GLU A 77 -10.95 -17.93 14.65
CA GLU A 77 -11.51 -18.10 15.99
C GLU A 77 -11.42 -19.56 16.46
N GLU A 78 -11.76 -20.51 15.59
CA GLU A 78 -11.62 -21.95 15.84
C GLU A 78 -10.17 -22.33 16.13
N ASP A 79 -9.22 -21.86 15.31
CA ASP A 79 -7.79 -22.16 15.49
C ASP A 79 -7.21 -21.52 16.77
N CYS A 80 -7.57 -20.28 17.09
CA CYS A 80 -7.16 -19.68 18.35
C CYS A 80 -7.74 -20.42 19.56
N THR A 81 -8.98 -20.91 19.46
CA THR A 81 -9.60 -21.70 20.53
C THR A 81 -8.84 -23.02 20.74
N LEU A 82 -8.55 -23.74 19.66
CA LEU A 82 -7.71 -24.94 19.70
C LEU A 82 -6.30 -24.63 20.26
N CYS A 83 -5.70 -23.51 19.86
CA CYS A 83 -4.42 -23.07 20.39
C CYS A 83 -4.48 -22.91 21.92
N LEU A 84 -5.50 -22.23 22.44
CA LEU A 84 -5.65 -21.92 23.86
C LEU A 84 -6.00 -23.15 24.71
N GLU A 85 -6.70 -24.13 24.15
CA GLU A 85 -6.89 -25.45 24.80
C GLU A 85 -5.56 -26.16 25.06
N ARG A 86 -4.57 -25.96 24.18
CA ARG A 86 -3.24 -26.60 24.26
C ARG A 86 -2.26 -25.79 25.09
N ASN A 87 -2.31 -24.46 24.97
CA ASN A 87 -1.51 -23.54 25.76
C ASN A 87 -2.35 -22.34 26.20
N PRO A 88 -2.94 -22.37 27.41
CA PRO A 88 -3.76 -21.29 27.95
C PRO A 88 -3.00 -19.99 28.25
N PHE A 89 -1.67 -20.02 28.24
CA PHE A 89 -0.81 -18.88 28.58
C PHE A 89 -0.33 -18.11 27.33
N LEU A 90 -0.73 -18.53 26.12
CA LEU A 90 -0.35 -17.83 24.90
C LEU A 90 -1.20 -16.57 24.70
N VAL A 91 -0.73 -15.46 25.30
CA VAL A 91 -1.40 -14.14 25.32
C VAL A 91 -1.81 -13.68 23.91
N GLN A 92 -0.96 -13.93 22.92
CA GLN A 92 -1.18 -13.54 21.52
C GLN A 92 -2.39 -14.26 20.90
N ALA A 93 -2.73 -15.47 21.36
CA ALA A 93 -3.91 -16.17 20.87
C ALA A 93 -5.22 -15.57 21.38
N TYR A 94 -5.26 -15.04 22.61
CA TYR A 94 -6.41 -14.25 23.07
C TYR A 94 -6.57 -12.98 22.25
N TYR A 95 -5.47 -12.26 21.98
CA TYR A 95 -5.49 -11.08 21.11
C TYR A 95 -6.07 -11.41 19.72
N ALA A 96 -5.51 -12.40 19.05
CA ALA A 96 -5.95 -12.82 17.72
C ALA A 96 -7.39 -13.33 17.70
N ARG A 97 -7.83 -14.08 18.72
CA ARG A 97 -9.23 -14.52 18.84
C ARG A 97 -10.19 -13.35 19.07
N GLY A 98 -9.78 -12.38 19.90
CA GLY A 98 -10.53 -11.15 20.12
C GLY A 98 -10.76 -10.39 18.81
N ILE A 99 -9.73 -10.24 17.99
CA ILE A 99 -9.83 -9.58 16.66
C ILE A 99 -10.76 -10.35 15.73
N ALA A 100 -10.62 -11.68 15.67
CA ALA A 100 -11.49 -12.53 14.85
C ALA A 100 -12.96 -12.46 15.29
N ARG A 101 -13.22 -12.40 16.59
CA ARG A 101 -14.58 -12.25 17.15
C ARG A 101 -15.15 -10.86 16.93
N GLN A 102 -14.35 -9.82 17.12
CA GLN A 102 -14.72 -8.44 16.86
C GLN A 102 -15.09 -8.24 15.38
N SER A 103 -14.34 -8.85 14.46
CA SER A 103 -14.63 -8.81 13.02
C SER A 103 -15.90 -9.59 12.62
N GLN A 104 -16.37 -10.48 13.49
CA GLN A 104 -17.64 -11.19 13.38
C GLN A 104 -18.77 -10.49 14.19
N GLU A 105 -18.55 -9.27 14.69
CA GLU A 105 -19.48 -8.50 15.53
C GLU A 105 -19.81 -9.16 16.89
N LYS A 106 -19.01 -10.14 17.32
CA LYS A 106 -19.10 -10.79 18.64
C LYS A 106 -18.35 -9.95 19.70
N PHE A 107 -18.80 -8.72 19.91
CA PHE A 107 -18.06 -7.73 20.70
C PHE A 107 -17.84 -8.15 22.16
N ASP A 108 -18.84 -8.75 22.80
CA ASP A 108 -18.74 -9.21 24.19
C ASP A 108 -17.65 -10.28 24.37
N GLU A 109 -17.64 -11.29 23.50
CA GLU A 109 -16.62 -12.36 23.52
C GLU A 109 -15.22 -11.82 23.20
N ALA A 110 -15.11 -10.83 22.31
CA ALA A 110 -13.85 -10.17 22.01
C ALA A 110 -13.30 -9.39 23.22
N ILE A 111 -14.16 -8.66 23.92
CA ILE A 111 -13.81 -7.92 25.14
C ILE A 111 -13.35 -8.90 26.24
N GLU A 112 -14.00 -10.05 26.39
CA GLU A 112 -13.57 -11.10 27.32
C GLU A 112 -12.17 -11.63 26.99
N ASP A 113 -11.87 -11.87 25.70
CA ASP A 113 -10.54 -12.29 25.27
C ASP A 113 -9.47 -11.23 25.57
N TYR A 114 -9.75 -9.95 25.29
CA TYR A 114 -8.82 -8.86 25.62
C TYR A 114 -8.59 -8.74 27.12
N LYS A 115 -9.66 -8.80 27.95
CA LYS A 115 -9.54 -8.83 29.41
C LYS A 115 -8.67 -10.00 29.88
N LYS A 116 -8.88 -11.20 29.31
CA LYS A 116 -8.10 -12.37 29.68
C LYS A 116 -6.64 -12.25 29.29
N GLY A 117 -6.34 -11.69 28.12
CA GLY A 117 -4.98 -11.37 27.70
C GLY A 117 -4.29 -10.37 28.64
N LEU A 118 -5.04 -9.34 29.06
CA LEU A 118 -4.56 -8.30 29.99
C LEU A 118 -4.30 -8.83 31.41
N GLU A 119 -4.92 -9.95 31.83
CA GLU A 119 -4.54 -10.64 33.08
C GLU A 119 -3.10 -11.17 33.04
N PHE A 120 -2.62 -11.60 31.86
CA PHE A 120 -1.26 -12.13 31.70
C PHE A 120 -0.24 -11.05 31.37
N LYS A 121 -0.63 -10.07 30.55
CA LYS A 121 0.19 -8.93 30.17
C LYS A 121 -0.57 -7.65 30.49
N ALA A 122 -0.51 -7.26 31.77
CA ALA A 122 -1.07 -6.00 32.23
C ALA A 122 -0.53 -4.86 31.37
N GLU A 123 -1.38 -3.87 31.10
CA GLU A 123 -1.03 -2.67 30.34
C GLU A 123 -0.61 -2.93 28.87
N ASP A 124 -0.95 -4.07 28.27
CA ASP A 124 -0.73 -4.27 26.84
C ASP A 124 -1.51 -3.23 26.01
N ARG A 125 -0.75 -2.35 25.33
CA ARG A 125 -1.31 -1.21 24.60
C ARG A 125 -2.28 -1.65 23.51
N GLN A 126 -1.94 -2.66 22.72
CA GLN A 126 -2.78 -3.11 21.61
C GLN A 126 -4.10 -3.69 22.10
N MET A 127 -4.07 -4.51 23.16
CA MET A 127 -5.28 -5.06 23.76
C MET A 127 -6.19 -3.97 24.34
N LEU A 128 -5.64 -2.99 25.05
CA LEU A 128 -6.41 -1.87 25.59
C LEU A 128 -7.06 -1.03 24.48
N VAL A 129 -6.32 -0.75 23.39
CA VAL A 129 -6.87 -0.05 22.22
C VAL A 129 -8.02 -0.84 21.59
N ASN A 130 -7.82 -2.12 21.29
CA ASN A 130 -8.86 -2.92 20.65
C ASN A 130 -10.06 -3.17 21.56
N MET A 131 -9.86 -3.29 22.88
CA MET A 131 -10.95 -3.38 23.85
C MET A 131 -11.75 -2.09 23.90
N ALA A 132 -11.11 -0.92 23.86
CA ALA A 132 -11.81 0.36 23.76
C ALA A 132 -12.63 0.42 22.46
N VAL A 133 -12.05 0.07 21.31
CA VAL A 133 -12.74 0.02 20.01
C VAL A 133 -13.92 -0.96 20.03
N ALA A 134 -13.77 -2.15 20.62
CA ALA A 134 -14.86 -3.12 20.74
C ALA A 134 -16.02 -2.58 21.59
N ASN A 135 -15.73 -1.87 22.69
CA ASN A 135 -16.75 -1.18 23.49
C ASN A 135 -17.45 -0.07 22.69
N ILE A 136 -16.71 0.69 21.88
CA ILE A 136 -17.29 1.73 21.00
C ILE A 136 -18.22 1.10 19.95
N GLN A 137 -17.80 0.02 19.30
CA GLN A 137 -18.62 -0.71 18.31
C GLN A 137 -19.89 -1.30 18.94
N LYS A 138 -19.79 -1.76 20.20
CA LYS A 138 -20.94 -2.17 21.02
C LYS A 138 -21.83 -1.00 21.46
N LYS A 139 -21.41 0.26 21.23
CA LYS A 139 -22.03 1.50 21.72
C LYS A 139 -22.05 1.63 23.25
N ASP A 140 -21.14 0.94 23.94
CA ASP A 140 -20.90 1.12 25.36
C ASP A 140 -19.80 2.17 25.58
N TYR A 141 -20.15 3.44 25.34
CA TYR A 141 -19.19 4.54 25.42
C TYR A 141 -18.62 4.73 26.83
N LYS A 142 -19.36 4.38 27.88
CA LYS A 142 -18.87 4.45 29.26
C LYS A 142 -17.76 3.43 29.53
N ALA A 143 -17.93 2.20 29.05
CA ALA A 143 -16.87 1.19 29.16
C ALA A 143 -15.65 1.55 28.31
N ALA A 144 -15.86 2.15 27.14
CA ALA A 144 -14.79 2.67 26.30
C ALA A 144 -14.01 3.80 26.98
N GLU A 145 -14.70 4.80 27.56
CA GLU A 145 -14.08 5.89 28.33
C GLU A 145 -13.18 5.35 29.44
N LYS A 146 -13.67 4.40 30.25
CA LYS A 146 -12.88 3.76 31.31
C LYS A 146 -11.64 3.06 30.75
N THR A 147 -11.78 2.36 29.62
CA THR A 147 -10.63 1.69 28.97
C THR A 147 -9.61 2.72 28.46
N PHE A 148 -10.05 3.88 27.96
CA PHE A 148 -9.15 4.96 27.58
C PHE A 148 -8.45 5.60 28.78
N GLU A 149 -9.11 5.75 29.94
CA GLU A 149 -8.48 6.21 31.16
C GLU A 149 -7.34 5.27 31.60
N GLU A 150 -7.60 3.96 31.58
CA GLU A 150 -6.59 2.92 31.84
C GLU A 150 -5.43 3.01 30.83
N LEU A 151 -5.73 3.14 29.53
CA LEU A 151 -4.73 3.30 28.46
C LEU A 151 -3.89 4.57 28.63
N MET A 152 -4.49 5.69 29.02
CA MET A 152 -3.80 6.96 29.22
C MET A 152 -2.91 6.94 30.47
N ALA A 153 -3.34 6.26 31.52
CA ALA A 153 -2.54 6.07 32.73
C ALA A 153 -1.29 5.21 32.44
N ALA A 154 -1.46 4.12 31.69
CA ALA A 154 -0.36 3.22 31.33
C ALA A 154 0.56 3.77 30.23
N HIS A 155 0.00 4.49 29.24
CA HIS A 155 0.71 4.96 28.04
C HIS A 155 0.52 6.47 27.80
N PRO A 156 1.03 7.35 28.69
CA PRO A 156 0.74 8.79 28.65
C PRO A 156 1.30 9.52 27.41
N LYS A 157 2.24 8.90 26.67
CA LYS A 157 2.82 9.46 25.44
C LYS A 157 2.15 8.97 24.16
N TYR A 158 1.12 8.14 24.24
CA TYR A 158 0.45 7.57 23.08
C TYR A 158 -0.64 8.52 22.55
N SER A 159 -0.28 9.40 21.61
CA SER A 159 -1.19 10.43 21.04
C SER A 159 -2.48 9.86 20.43
N MET A 160 -2.42 8.64 19.90
CA MET A 160 -3.52 8.01 19.19
C MET A 160 -4.76 7.74 20.07
N ASN A 161 -4.61 7.65 21.39
CA ASN A 161 -5.73 7.45 22.31
C ASN A 161 -6.71 8.65 22.25
N TYR A 162 -6.20 9.88 22.20
CA TYR A 162 -6.99 11.10 22.09
C TYR A 162 -7.71 11.15 20.74
N LEU A 163 -7.03 10.77 19.65
CA LEU A 163 -7.68 10.70 18.35
C LEU A 163 -8.86 9.73 18.34
N THR A 164 -8.65 8.53 18.88
CA THR A 164 -9.66 7.46 18.88
C THR A 164 -10.83 7.78 19.81
N ARG A 165 -10.55 8.41 20.96
CA ARG A 165 -11.59 8.87 21.89
C ARG A 165 -12.33 10.10 21.37
N GLY A 166 -11.66 11.03 20.71
CA GLY A 166 -12.31 12.14 20.00
C GLY A 166 -13.24 11.67 18.90
N ALA A 167 -12.84 10.62 18.16
CA ALA A 167 -13.68 9.94 17.18
C ALA A 167 -14.94 9.32 17.81
N MET A 168 -14.81 8.69 18.98
CA MET A 168 -15.95 8.19 19.76
C MET A 168 -16.89 9.32 20.19
N TYR A 169 -16.36 10.41 20.78
CA TYR A 169 -17.19 11.55 21.20
C TYR A 169 -17.92 12.21 20.03
N THR A 170 -17.30 12.23 18.84
CA THR A 170 -17.96 12.68 17.60
C THR A 170 -19.18 11.81 17.29
N GLU A 171 -19.12 10.49 17.51
CA GLU A 171 -20.26 9.58 17.28
C GLU A 171 -21.32 9.64 18.36
N GLU A 172 -20.92 9.88 19.60
CA GLU A 172 -21.84 10.16 20.71
C GLU A 172 -22.56 11.50 20.52
N GLY A 173 -21.98 12.42 19.74
CA GLY A 173 -22.48 13.78 19.52
C GLY A 173 -21.97 14.81 20.53
N ASP A 174 -21.02 14.44 21.40
CA ASP A 174 -20.34 15.36 22.31
C ASP A 174 -19.21 16.09 21.57
N THR A 175 -19.59 17.13 20.83
CA THR A 175 -18.65 17.92 20.02
C THR A 175 -17.60 18.64 20.85
N ALA A 176 -17.90 18.97 22.11
CA ALA A 176 -16.99 19.70 22.98
C ALA A 176 -15.82 18.83 23.44
N LYS A 177 -16.11 17.61 23.94
CA LYS A 177 -15.06 16.65 24.29
C LYS A 177 -14.28 16.18 23.06
N ALA A 178 -14.98 15.95 21.94
CA ALA A 178 -14.33 15.54 20.69
C ALA A 178 -13.27 16.56 20.24
N LEU A 179 -13.62 17.84 20.24
CA LEU A 179 -12.71 18.91 19.83
C LEU A 179 -11.51 19.04 20.76
N ALA A 180 -11.73 18.96 22.08
CA ALA A 180 -10.65 18.98 23.07
C ALA A 180 -9.67 17.80 22.90
N ASP A 181 -10.17 16.61 22.59
CA ASP A 181 -9.35 15.43 22.33
C ASP A 181 -8.56 15.56 21.01
N TYR A 182 -9.17 16.06 19.94
CA TYR A 182 -8.43 16.31 18.69
C TYR A 182 -7.36 17.39 18.85
N ASP A 183 -7.64 18.47 19.58
CA ASP A 183 -6.64 19.48 19.92
C ASP A 183 -5.48 18.88 20.69
N LYS A 184 -5.77 17.99 21.64
CA LYS A 184 -4.74 17.29 22.40
C LYS A 184 -3.93 16.34 21.53
N ALA A 185 -4.56 15.61 20.62
CA ALA A 185 -3.88 14.74 19.66
C ALA A 185 -2.88 15.53 18.80
N ILE A 186 -3.31 16.68 18.26
CA ILE A 186 -2.46 17.57 17.45
C ILE A 186 -1.34 18.18 18.28
N GLN A 187 -1.60 18.58 19.53
CA GLN A 187 -0.55 19.09 20.43
C GLN A 187 0.53 18.04 20.69
N MET A 188 0.13 16.77 20.84
CA MET A 188 1.03 15.66 21.15
C MET A 188 1.82 15.20 19.92
N ASP A 189 1.18 15.19 18.74
CA ASP A 189 1.82 14.84 17.47
C ASP A 189 1.39 15.80 16.34
N PRO A 190 2.11 16.92 16.17
CA PRO A 190 1.79 17.93 15.15
C PRO A 190 2.00 17.46 13.71
N TYR A 191 2.67 16.32 13.48
CA TYR A 191 2.96 15.81 12.14
C TYR A 191 1.98 14.71 11.70
N TYR A 192 1.00 14.39 12.54
CA TYR A 192 0.02 13.35 12.28
C TYR A 192 -1.21 13.88 11.51
N ALA A 193 -1.18 13.75 10.19
CA ALA A 193 -2.23 14.24 9.29
C ALA A 193 -3.66 13.84 9.68
N PRO A 194 -3.95 12.59 10.12
CA PRO A 194 -5.32 12.19 10.47
C PRO A 194 -5.93 12.98 11.64
N ALA A 195 -5.11 13.55 12.54
CA ALA A 195 -5.63 14.39 13.62
C ALA A 195 -6.30 15.67 13.11
N TYR A 196 -5.65 16.33 12.14
CA TYR A 196 -6.22 17.48 11.44
C TYR A 196 -7.43 17.08 10.59
N GLY A 197 -7.34 15.97 9.86
CA GLY A 197 -8.46 15.47 9.04
C GLY A 197 -9.73 15.20 9.86
N ASN A 198 -9.61 14.51 11.00
CA ASN A 198 -10.74 14.20 11.87
C ASN A 198 -11.32 15.46 12.54
N ARG A 199 -10.46 16.39 12.98
CA ARG A 199 -10.93 17.68 13.52
C ARG A 199 -11.63 18.51 12.46
N ALA A 200 -11.14 18.51 11.22
CA ALA A 200 -11.79 19.21 10.11
C ALA A 200 -13.21 18.70 9.82
N ILE A 201 -13.43 17.38 9.88
CA ILE A 201 -14.76 16.79 9.69
C ILE A 201 -15.71 17.26 10.80
N LEU A 202 -15.26 17.25 12.06
CA LEU A 202 -16.05 17.76 13.18
C LEU A 202 -16.35 19.26 13.02
N LEU A 203 -15.36 20.06 12.64
CA LEU A 203 -15.53 21.50 12.39
C LEU A 203 -16.52 21.76 11.25
N TYR A 204 -16.48 20.96 10.19
CA TYR A 204 -17.44 21.01 9.09
C TYR A 204 -18.87 20.71 9.60
N GLN A 205 -19.06 19.67 10.42
CA GLN A 205 -20.37 19.35 11.03
C GLN A 205 -20.88 20.47 11.95
N MET A 206 -19.97 21.20 12.60
CA MET A 206 -20.26 22.39 13.40
C MET A 206 -20.48 23.66 12.55
N ASN A 207 -20.46 23.55 11.21
CA ASN A 207 -20.52 24.65 10.25
C ASN A 207 -19.38 25.68 10.41
N ASN A 208 -18.26 25.28 11.01
CA ASN A 208 -17.05 26.09 11.11
C ASN A 208 -16.12 25.83 9.91
N LEU A 209 -16.56 26.31 8.74
CA LEU A 209 -15.95 25.99 7.44
C LEU A 209 -14.53 26.54 7.27
N LYS A 210 -14.22 27.68 7.90
CA LYS A 210 -12.88 28.32 7.79
C LYS A 210 -11.81 27.50 8.48
N ASP A 211 -12.09 27.06 9.71
CA ASP A 211 -11.15 26.25 10.48
C ASP A 211 -11.06 24.84 9.90
N ALA A 212 -12.18 24.27 9.42
CA ALA A 212 -12.16 23.00 8.69
C ALA A 212 -11.27 23.07 7.43
N LEU A 213 -11.34 24.15 6.66
CA LEU A 213 -10.49 24.37 5.50
C LEU A 213 -9.00 24.47 5.89
N ALA A 214 -8.69 25.17 7.00
CA ALA A 214 -7.32 25.29 7.50
C ALA A 214 -6.74 23.94 7.91
N ASP A 215 -7.51 23.13 8.64
CA ASP A 215 -7.10 21.79 9.05
C ASP A 215 -6.91 20.85 7.85
N LEU A 216 -7.78 20.91 6.84
CA LEU A 216 -7.62 20.10 5.63
C LEU A 216 -6.41 20.52 4.80
N ASN A 217 -6.07 21.82 4.78
CA ASN A 217 -4.83 22.28 4.15
C ASN A 217 -3.60 21.69 4.86
N GLU A 218 -3.61 21.65 6.18
CA GLU A 218 -2.52 21.09 6.97
C GLU A 218 -2.44 19.56 6.83
N ALA A 219 -3.57 18.86 6.85
CA ALA A 219 -3.63 17.41 6.59
C ALA A 219 -3.04 17.06 5.21
N ILE A 220 -3.38 17.83 4.17
CA ILE A 220 -2.84 17.66 2.82
C ILE A 220 -1.34 17.99 2.74
N ARG A 221 -0.89 19.02 3.48
CA ARG A 221 0.54 19.36 3.57
C ARG A 221 1.37 18.22 4.15
N LEU A 222 0.82 17.54 5.17
CA LEU A 222 1.45 16.42 5.85
C LEU A 222 1.35 15.11 5.05
N ASN A 223 0.24 14.89 4.34
CA ASN A 223 0.04 13.71 3.49
C ASN A 223 -0.61 14.10 2.14
N THR A 224 0.23 14.23 1.12
CA THR A 224 -0.14 14.77 -0.21
C THR A 224 -0.85 13.78 -1.13
N ARG A 225 -0.90 12.49 -0.78
CA ARG A 225 -1.50 11.43 -1.62
C ARG A 225 -2.79 10.86 -1.06
N GLU A 226 -3.25 11.35 0.08
CA GLU A 226 -4.52 10.91 0.67
C GLU A 226 -5.71 11.59 -0.01
N SER A 227 -6.43 10.83 -0.83
CA SER A 227 -7.56 11.33 -1.61
C SER A 227 -8.71 11.82 -0.75
N GLY A 228 -8.92 11.21 0.43
CA GLY A 228 -9.99 11.60 1.35
C GLY A 228 -9.91 13.07 1.78
N TYR A 229 -8.70 13.61 1.99
CA TYR A 229 -8.55 15.01 2.39
C TYR A 229 -8.92 15.98 1.27
N TYR A 230 -8.61 15.66 0.01
CA TYR A 230 -9.02 16.47 -1.13
C TYR A 230 -10.53 16.41 -1.35
N ILE A 231 -11.16 15.25 -1.19
CA ILE A 231 -12.63 15.12 -1.28
C ILE A 231 -13.31 16.01 -0.22
N ASN A 232 -12.86 15.90 1.04
CA ASN A 232 -13.40 16.69 2.14
C ASN A 232 -13.14 18.19 1.96
N ARG A 233 -11.96 18.57 1.46
CA ARG A 233 -11.65 19.99 1.18
C ARG A 233 -12.47 20.53 0.02
N GLY A 234 -12.69 19.72 -1.01
CA GLY A 234 -13.56 20.07 -2.13
C GLY A 234 -14.99 20.35 -1.66
N LEU A 235 -15.49 19.53 -0.72
CA LEU A 235 -16.80 19.74 -0.11
C LEU A 235 -16.88 21.03 0.73
N VAL A 236 -15.87 21.28 1.57
CA VAL A 236 -15.78 22.52 2.37
C VAL A 236 -15.71 23.76 1.46
N ARG A 237 -14.89 23.71 0.39
CA ARG A 237 -14.78 24.78 -0.60
C ARG A 237 -16.08 25.01 -1.36
N TYR A 238 -16.79 23.94 -1.72
CA TYR A 238 -18.12 24.04 -2.33
C TYR A 238 -19.10 24.80 -1.44
N GLN A 239 -19.14 24.48 -0.14
CA GLN A 239 -19.99 25.21 0.82
C GLN A 239 -19.55 26.67 1.01
N LEU A 240 -18.26 26.96 0.93
CA LEU A 240 -17.71 28.32 0.90
C LEU A 240 -17.94 29.05 -0.43
N LYS A 241 -18.65 28.44 -1.39
CA LYS A 241 -18.89 28.93 -2.76
C LYS A 241 -17.63 29.07 -3.62
N ASP A 242 -16.52 28.46 -3.21
CA ASP A 242 -15.30 28.33 -4.02
C ASP A 242 -15.40 27.11 -4.95
N LEU A 243 -16.24 27.24 -5.98
CA LEU A 243 -16.47 26.17 -6.97
C LEU A 243 -15.18 25.80 -7.72
N ARG A 244 -14.32 26.79 -8.02
CA ARG A 244 -13.08 26.55 -8.75
C ARG A 244 -12.08 25.75 -7.91
N GLY A 245 -11.91 26.11 -6.64
CA GLY A 245 -11.05 25.37 -5.72
C GLY A 245 -11.60 23.97 -5.41
N ALA A 246 -12.92 23.82 -5.30
CA ALA A 246 -13.55 22.51 -5.13
C ALA A 246 -13.31 21.59 -6.34
N MET A 247 -13.47 22.14 -7.55
CA MET A 247 -13.24 21.39 -8.79
C MET A 247 -11.76 20.98 -8.95
N ALA A 248 -10.82 21.87 -8.57
CA ALA A 248 -9.39 21.56 -8.55
C ALA A 248 -9.03 20.44 -7.57
N ASP A 249 -9.69 20.38 -6.41
CA ASP A 249 -9.50 19.29 -5.46
C ASP A 249 -10.01 17.95 -6.03
N TYR A 250 -11.17 17.92 -6.68
CA TYR A 250 -11.64 16.69 -7.33
C TYR A 250 -10.80 16.29 -8.55
N ASP A 251 -10.27 17.24 -9.31
CA ASP A 251 -9.28 16.96 -10.36
C ASP A 251 -8.03 16.28 -9.76
N GLN A 252 -7.56 16.75 -8.61
CA GLN A 252 -6.43 16.13 -7.91
C GLN A 252 -6.76 14.70 -7.46
N VAL A 253 -7.95 14.44 -6.94
CA VAL A 253 -8.39 13.07 -6.58
C VAL A 253 -8.37 12.17 -7.80
N VAL A 254 -8.95 12.59 -8.93
CA VAL A 254 -8.98 11.79 -10.16
C VAL A 254 -7.57 11.56 -10.73
N SER A 255 -6.62 12.46 -10.45
CA SER A 255 -5.22 12.26 -10.83
C SER A 255 -4.49 11.22 -9.96
N ILE A 256 -4.90 11.09 -8.69
CA ILE A 256 -4.35 10.10 -7.74
C ILE A 256 -5.01 8.73 -7.96
N ASP A 257 -6.33 8.73 -8.10
CA ASP A 257 -7.16 7.54 -8.34
C ASP A 257 -8.18 7.85 -9.45
N SER A 258 -7.87 7.36 -10.65
CA SER A 258 -8.70 7.55 -11.84
C SER A 258 -10.08 6.89 -11.75
N HIS A 259 -10.28 5.98 -10.81
CA HIS A 259 -11.51 5.21 -10.61
C HIS A 259 -12.31 5.68 -9.38
N ASN A 260 -11.90 6.78 -8.73
CA ASN A 260 -12.65 7.31 -7.59
C ASN A 260 -14.01 7.89 -8.03
N LEU A 261 -15.08 7.15 -7.75
CA LEU A 261 -16.44 7.47 -8.19
C LEU A 261 -17.01 8.71 -7.52
N ILE A 262 -16.69 8.93 -6.25
CA ILE A 262 -17.13 10.10 -5.48
C ILE A 262 -16.62 11.37 -6.16
N ALA A 263 -15.31 11.42 -6.44
CA ALA A 263 -14.70 12.57 -7.09
C ALA A 263 -15.25 12.81 -8.49
N ARG A 264 -15.47 11.76 -9.29
CA ARG A 264 -16.06 11.90 -10.64
C ARG A 264 -17.49 12.38 -10.60
N PHE A 265 -18.34 11.81 -9.75
CA PHE A 265 -19.73 12.25 -9.62
C PHE A 265 -19.82 13.70 -9.16
N ASN A 266 -19.05 14.07 -8.12
CA ASN A 266 -19.02 15.44 -7.59
C ASN A 266 -18.48 16.42 -8.62
N ARG A 267 -17.38 16.08 -9.29
CA ARG A 267 -16.81 16.91 -10.36
C ARG A 267 -17.78 17.08 -11.53
N GLY A 268 -18.50 16.02 -11.92
CA GLY A 268 -19.54 16.07 -12.94
C GLY A 268 -20.65 17.07 -12.59
N LEU A 269 -21.14 17.03 -11.34
CA LEU A 269 -22.11 18.02 -10.84
C LEU A 269 -21.56 19.46 -10.85
N LEU A 270 -20.32 19.65 -10.40
CA LEU A 270 -19.68 20.98 -10.37
C LEU A 270 -19.46 21.53 -11.79
N ARG A 271 -19.01 20.68 -12.72
CA ARG A 271 -18.82 21.02 -14.14
C ARG A 271 -20.15 21.42 -14.80
N ALA A 272 -21.22 20.68 -14.52
CA ALA A 272 -22.56 21.04 -14.96
C ALA A 272 -22.98 22.43 -14.44
N GLN A 273 -22.73 22.73 -13.16
CA GLN A 273 -23.09 24.02 -12.57
C GLN A 273 -22.37 25.23 -13.21
N ILE A 274 -21.15 25.04 -13.71
CA ILE A 274 -20.38 26.08 -14.41
C ILE A 274 -20.54 26.05 -15.94
N GLY A 275 -21.36 25.14 -16.47
CA GLY A 275 -21.66 24.99 -17.89
C GLY A 275 -20.63 24.21 -18.72
N ASP A 276 -19.70 23.49 -18.10
CA ASP A 276 -18.76 22.57 -18.78
C ASP A 276 -19.44 21.21 -19.06
N ASN A 277 -20.53 21.26 -19.83
CA ASN A 277 -21.49 20.16 -19.98
C ASN A 277 -20.88 18.91 -20.63
N ASN A 278 -20.04 19.06 -21.65
CA ASN A 278 -19.42 17.92 -22.34
C ASN A 278 -18.49 17.15 -21.40
N ARG A 279 -17.67 17.84 -20.59
CA ARG A 279 -16.79 17.19 -19.63
C ARG A 279 -17.53 16.64 -18.41
N ALA A 280 -18.67 17.23 -18.06
CA ALA A 280 -19.56 16.64 -17.06
C ALA A 280 -20.17 15.31 -17.55
N ILE A 281 -20.56 15.23 -18.83
CA ILE A 281 -21.02 13.97 -19.46
C ILE A 281 -19.92 12.90 -19.40
N GLU A 282 -18.67 13.24 -19.73
CA GLU A 282 -17.53 12.32 -19.64
C GLU A 282 -17.33 11.76 -18.21
N ASP A 283 -17.54 12.59 -17.19
CA ASP A 283 -17.45 12.15 -15.80
C ASP A 283 -18.57 11.16 -15.44
N PHE A 284 -19.81 11.43 -15.84
CA PHE A 284 -20.94 10.53 -15.62
C PHE A 284 -20.85 9.25 -16.46
N ASP A 285 -20.24 9.29 -17.65
CA ASP A 285 -19.98 8.10 -18.46
C ASP A 285 -19.09 7.10 -17.70
N VAL A 286 -18.03 7.58 -17.06
CA VAL A 286 -17.14 6.71 -16.26
C VAL A 286 -17.85 6.18 -15.03
N VAL A 287 -18.66 7.01 -14.34
CA VAL A 287 -19.45 6.54 -13.19
C VAL A 287 -20.39 5.41 -13.62
N ILE A 288 -21.09 5.56 -14.74
CA ILE A 288 -22.03 4.56 -15.25
C ILE A 288 -21.32 3.29 -15.74
N GLN A 289 -20.12 3.43 -16.33
CA GLN A 289 -19.33 2.28 -16.75
C GLN A 289 -18.92 1.40 -15.55
N MET A 290 -18.64 2.01 -14.41
CA MET A 290 -18.21 1.31 -13.19
C MET A 290 -19.39 0.86 -12.32
N GLU A 291 -20.43 1.68 -12.22
CA GLU A 291 -21.68 1.40 -11.50
C GLU A 291 -22.88 1.50 -12.47
N PRO A 292 -23.20 0.42 -13.21
CA PRO A 292 -24.30 0.41 -14.16
C PRO A 292 -25.68 0.65 -13.54
N ASP A 293 -25.82 0.54 -12.21
CA ASP A 293 -27.03 0.82 -11.44
C ASP A 293 -27.03 2.22 -10.78
N ASN A 294 -26.10 3.10 -11.14
CA ASN A 294 -26.09 4.48 -10.66
C ASN A 294 -27.09 5.37 -11.44
N TYR A 295 -28.38 5.20 -11.16
CA TYR A 295 -29.47 5.89 -11.85
C TYR A 295 -29.44 7.42 -11.71
N MET A 296 -28.79 7.95 -10.66
CA MET A 296 -28.58 9.39 -10.51
C MET A 296 -27.60 9.92 -11.56
N ALA A 297 -26.54 9.17 -11.86
CA ALA A 297 -25.61 9.50 -12.94
C ALA A 297 -26.32 9.46 -14.30
N TYR A 298 -27.17 8.46 -14.56
CA TYR A 298 -28.00 8.43 -15.77
C TYR A 298 -28.91 9.66 -15.86
N TYR A 299 -29.60 10.02 -14.77
CA TYR A 299 -30.49 11.18 -14.78
C TYR A 299 -29.74 12.50 -15.03
N ASN A 300 -28.61 12.73 -14.36
CA ASN A 300 -27.78 13.92 -14.58
C ASN A 300 -27.20 13.96 -16.01
N ARG A 301 -26.73 12.83 -16.53
CA ARG A 301 -26.24 12.74 -17.90
C ARG A 301 -27.37 13.00 -18.91
N ALA A 302 -28.59 12.52 -18.65
CA ALA A 302 -29.75 12.78 -19.49
C ALA A 302 -30.08 14.28 -19.58
N LEU A 303 -30.02 14.99 -18.45
CA LEU A 303 -30.21 16.46 -18.41
C LEU A 303 -29.13 17.18 -19.22
N LEU A 304 -27.86 16.78 -19.08
CA LEU A 304 -26.75 17.38 -19.83
C LEU A 304 -26.82 17.06 -21.33
N ARG A 305 -27.23 15.85 -21.71
CA ARG A 305 -27.49 15.47 -23.11
C ARG A 305 -28.62 16.29 -23.72
N TYR A 306 -29.66 16.59 -22.95
CA TYR A 306 -30.71 17.52 -23.37
C TYR A 306 -30.15 18.92 -23.65
N GLU A 307 -29.34 19.47 -22.74
CA GLU A 307 -28.74 20.80 -22.90
C GLU A 307 -27.74 20.88 -24.06
N THR A 308 -27.02 19.79 -24.35
CA THR A 308 -26.04 19.71 -25.46
C THR A 308 -26.68 19.31 -26.80
N GLY A 309 -27.98 19.02 -26.82
CA GLY A 309 -28.75 18.72 -28.04
C GLY A 309 -28.79 17.23 -28.44
N ASP A 310 -28.19 16.32 -27.67
CA ASP A 310 -28.36 14.88 -27.84
C ASP A 310 -29.68 14.40 -27.24
N TYR A 311 -30.79 14.75 -27.90
CA TYR A 311 -32.13 14.40 -27.44
C TYR A 311 -32.38 12.88 -27.44
N SER A 312 -31.81 12.14 -28.40
CA SER A 312 -31.97 10.69 -28.46
C SER A 312 -31.26 9.98 -27.30
N GLY A 313 -30.01 10.37 -26.99
CA GLY A 313 -29.28 9.85 -25.84
C GLY A 313 -29.94 10.24 -24.51
N SER A 314 -30.47 11.45 -24.42
CA SER A 314 -31.22 11.93 -23.24
C SER A 314 -32.46 11.07 -22.96
N VAL A 315 -33.29 10.79 -23.98
CA VAL A 315 -34.47 9.90 -23.81
C VAL A 315 -34.06 8.50 -23.36
N LYS A 316 -33.00 7.92 -23.96
CA LYS A 316 -32.50 6.59 -23.55
C LYS A 316 -32.08 6.54 -22.08
N ASP A 317 -31.37 7.56 -21.60
CA ASP A 317 -30.98 7.61 -20.19
C ASP A 317 -32.19 7.79 -19.27
N PHE A 318 -33.17 8.64 -19.64
CA PHE A 318 -34.41 8.77 -18.87
C PHE A 318 -35.24 7.48 -18.86
N ASP A 319 -35.24 6.70 -19.95
CA ASP A 319 -35.92 5.41 -20.00
C ASP A 319 -35.30 4.44 -18.99
N VAL A 320 -33.97 4.38 -18.88
CA VAL A 320 -33.26 3.56 -17.86
C VAL A 320 -33.68 3.97 -16.44
N VAL A 321 -33.72 5.28 -16.16
CA VAL A 321 -34.11 5.79 -14.83
C VAL A 321 -35.57 5.46 -14.52
N LEU A 322 -36.49 5.70 -15.46
CA LEU A 322 -37.93 5.51 -15.25
C LEU A 322 -38.35 4.04 -15.24
N GLN A 323 -37.56 3.16 -15.86
CA GLN A 323 -37.75 1.71 -15.72
C GLN A 323 -37.53 1.25 -14.27
N GLN A 324 -36.52 1.80 -13.60
CA GLN A 324 -36.24 1.47 -12.19
C GLN A 324 -37.09 2.27 -11.21
N TYR A 325 -37.35 3.55 -11.52
CA TYR A 325 -38.11 4.47 -10.66
C TYR A 325 -39.38 4.95 -11.38
N PRO A 326 -40.41 4.09 -11.51
CA PRO A 326 -41.64 4.41 -12.26
C PRO A 326 -42.51 5.48 -11.60
N ASN A 327 -42.20 5.88 -10.37
CA ASN A 327 -42.89 6.95 -9.64
C ASN A 327 -42.08 8.26 -9.60
N PHE A 328 -40.96 8.35 -10.33
CA PHE A 328 -40.10 9.52 -10.33
C PHE A 328 -40.66 10.63 -11.23
N ILE A 329 -41.42 11.54 -10.62
CA ILE A 329 -42.15 12.63 -11.31
C ILE A 329 -41.19 13.50 -12.14
N ALA A 330 -40.04 13.88 -11.57
CA ALA A 330 -39.07 14.72 -12.26
C ALA A 330 -38.50 14.04 -13.53
N GLY A 331 -38.38 12.71 -13.51
CA GLY A 331 -38.01 11.91 -14.68
C GLY A 331 -38.99 12.06 -15.84
N TYR A 332 -40.29 11.88 -15.58
CA TYR A 332 -41.32 12.05 -16.62
C TYR A 332 -41.41 13.48 -17.12
N MET A 333 -41.34 14.48 -16.22
CA MET A 333 -41.35 15.89 -16.61
C MET A 333 -40.18 16.23 -17.54
N SER A 334 -38.98 15.77 -17.19
CA SER A 334 -37.77 16.02 -17.98
C SER A 334 -37.85 15.31 -19.34
N ARG A 335 -38.26 14.04 -19.37
CA ARG A 335 -38.41 13.27 -20.62
C ARG A 335 -39.51 13.84 -21.52
N SER A 336 -40.60 14.35 -20.95
CA SER A 336 -41.66 15.06 -21.69
C SER A 336 -41.10 16.26 -22.44
N GLU A 337 -40.28 17.08 -21.77
CA GLU A 337 -39.66 18.26 -22.38
C GLU A 337 -38.74 17.88 -23.55
N VAL A 338 -37.92 16.84 -23.38
CA VAL A 338 -37.04 16.34 -24.44
C VAL A 338 -37.85 15.83 -25.64
N LYS A 339 -38.92 15.08 -25.40
CA LYS A 339 -39.79 14.56 -26.48
C LYS A 339 -40.47 15.68 -27.27
N ARG A 340 -40.85 16.79 -26.64
CA ARG A 340 -41.34 17.99 -27.36
C ARG A 340 -40.28 18.57 -28.28
N LYS A 341 -39.01 18.65 -27.84
CA LYS A 341 -37.91 19.08 -28.72
C LYS A 341 -37.65 18.12 -29.88
N MET A 342 -37.97 16.84 -29.72
CA MET A 342 -37.91 15.84 -30.79
C MET A 342 -39.17 15.81 -31.68
N HIS A 343 -40.16 16.68 -31.43
CA HIS A 343 -41.47 16.68 -32.10
C HIS A 343 -42.31 15.40 -31.86
N ASP A 344 -42.03 14.64 -30.81
CA ASP A 344 -42.88 13.55 -30.33
C ASP A 344 -43.92 14.09 -29.33
N GLU A 345 -44.90 14.82 -29.83
CA GLU A 345 -45.94 15.44 -29.00
C GLU A 345 -46.79 14.39 -28.26
N ALA A 346 -47.08 13.26 -28.91
CA ALA A 346 -47.88 12.19 -28.31
C ALA A 346 -47.13 11.48 -27.16
N GLY A 347 -45.82 11.27 -27.30
CA GLY A 347 -44.99 10.76 -26.21
C GLY A 347 -44.80 11.76 -25.08
N ALA A 348 -44.63 13.05 -25.42
CA ALA A 348 -44.50 14.11 -24.44
C ALA A 348 -45.76 14.27 -23.58
N ASP A 349 -46.94 14.29 -24.19
CA ASP A 349 -48.20 14.42 -23.48
C ASP A 349 -48.49 13.21 -22.59
N ARG A 350 -48.13 12.00 -23.03
CA ARG A 350 -48.20 10.81 -22.18
C ARG A 350 -47.36 10.95 -20.91
N ASP A 351 -46.10 11.36 -21.05
CA ASP A 351 -45.21 11.56 -19.90
C ASP A 351 -45.71 12.67 -18.98
N TYR A 352 -46.20 13.78 -19.54
CA TYR A 352 -46.78 14.89 -18.78
C TYR A 352 -48.00 14.45 -17.96
N TRP A 353 -48.95 13.74 -18.56
CA TRP A 353 -50.12 13.23 -17.86
C TRP A 353 -49.77 12.19 -16.81
N THR A 354 -48.78 11.32 -17.06
CA THR A 354 -48.28 10.40 -16.04
C THR A 354 -47.68 11.16 -14.85
N ALA A 355 -46.82 12.16 -15.09
CA ALA A 355 -46.26 13.00 -14.04
C ALA A 355 -47.35 13.72 -13.22
N TYR A 356 -48.34 14.31 -13.90
CA TYR A 356 -49.46 14.99 -13.27
C TYR A 356 -50.29 14.05 -12.39
N ASN A 357 -50.62 12.86 -12.89
CA ASN A 357 -51.38 11.88 -12.13
C ASN A 357 -50.63 11.40 -10.89
N LEU A 358 -49.32 11.15 -11.00
CA LEU A 358 -48.45 10.80 -9.87
C LEU A 358 -48.40 11.91 -8.82
N GLU A 359 -48.31 13.18 -9.25
CA GLU A 359 -48.31 14.32 -8.34
C GLU A 359 -49.64 14.45 -7.58
N GLN A 360 -50.77 14.25 -8.27
CA GLN A 360 -52.10 14.28 -7.65
C GLN A 360 -52.31 13.12 -6.67
N GLN A 361 -51.81 11.91 -6.99
CA GLN A 361 -51.81 10.78 -6.06
C GLN A 361 -51.03 11.11 -4.79
N LYS A 362 -49.81 11.63 -4.92
CA LYS A 362 -48.96 12.04 -3.79
C LYS A 362 -49.62 13.10 -2.90
N LYS A 363 -50.32 14.08 -3.48
CA LYS A 363 -51.10 15.09 -2.73
C LYS A 363 -52.27 14.48 -1.97
N ASN A 364 -53.00 13.55 -2.58
CA ASN A 364 -54.14 12.89 -1.96
C ASN A 364 -53.72 11.96 -0.80
N GLU A 365 -52.59 11.25 -0.95
CA GLU A 365 -52.00 10.42 0.11
C GLU A 365 -51.54 11.26 1.32
N ASN A 366 -50.90 12.41 1.07
CA ASN A 366 -50.48 13.32 2.13
C ASN A 366 -51.67 13.95 2.89
N ASN A 367 -52.77 14.23 2.19
CA ASN A 367 -54.00 14.76 2.80
C ASN A 367 -54.79 13.70 3.59
N ALA A 368 -54.69 12.42 3.24
CA ALA A 368 -55.33 11.32 3.97
C ALA A 368 -54.53 10.84 5.21
N GLY A 369 -53.23 11.15 5.29
CA GLY A 369 -52.30 10.63 6.30
C GLY A 369 -52.02 11.51 7.53
N GLY A 370 -52.59 12.71 7.65
CA GLY A 370 -52.49 13.53 8.87
C GLY A 370 -51.08 13.87 9.36
N LYS A 371 -50.05 13.81 8.50
CA LYS A 371 -48.69 14.28 8.81
C LYS A 371 -48.28 15.32 7.78
N ALA A 372 -48.34 16.58 8.19
CA ALA A 372 -47.69 17.68 7.50
C ALA A 372 -46.17 17.47 7.55
N VAL A 373 -45.61 16.87 6.50
CA VAL A 373 -44.18 16.99 6.19
C VAL A 373 -44.08 18.10 5.16
N ALA A 374 -43.37 19.17 5.51
CA ALA A 374 -43.10 20.29 4.64
C ALA A 374 -42.33 19.80 3.40
N SER A 375 -43.02 19.57 2.28
CA SER A 375 -42.35 19.41 1.00
C SER A 375 -42.05 20.80 0.47
N ASN A 376 -40.77 21.16 0.44
CA ASN A 376 -40.26 22.32 -0.29
C ASN A 376 -40.78 22.27 -1.73
N GLY A 377 -41.69 23.19 -2.06
CA GLY A 377 -42.26 23.34 -3.39
C GLY A 377 -41.20 23.88 -4.35
N ASN A 378 -40.46 23.00 -5.00
CA ASN A 378 -39.56 23.40 -6.07
C ASN A 378 -40.35 23.50 -7.37
N LYS A 379 -40.85 24.71 -7.68
CA LYS A 379 -41.37 25.05 -9.02
C LYS A 379 -40.18 25.06 -9.97
N ASN A 380 -39.91 23.91 -10.59
CA ASN A 380 -38.91 23.77 -11.63
C ASN A 380 -39.54 24.19 -12.97
N THR A 381 -39.51 25.49 -13.25
CA THR A 381 -39.64 26.01 -14.62
C THR A 381 -38.24 26.39 -15.07
N GLY A 382 -37.81 25.89 -16.23
CA GLY A 382 -36.46 26.04 -16.76
C GLY A 382 -35.91 27.47 -16.73
N ASN A 383 -34.58 27.54 -16.66
CA ASN A 383 -33.73 28.73 -16.60
C ASN A 383 -33.79 29.56 -15.31
N LYS A 384 -32.93 29.19 -14.35
CA LYS A 384 -31.84 30.02 -13.79
C LYS A 384 -31.16 29.23 -12.67
N THR A 385 -29.84 29.30 -12.63
CA THR A 385 -28.97 28.95 -11.50
C THR A 385 -29.63 29.39 -10.18
N ALA A 386 -30.14 28.45 -9.41
CA ALA A 386 -30.70 28.71 -8.10
C ALA A 386 -29.60 28.55 -7.05
N ASP A 387 -29.13 29.68 -6.50
CA ASP A 387 -28.46 29.70 -5.21
C ASP A 387 -29.37 29.03 -4.15
N PRO A 388 -28.87 28.08 -3.34
CA PRO A 388 -29.66 27.51 -2.25
C PRO A 388 -29.89 28.57 -1.16
N ALA A 389 -31.11 28.63 -0.63
CA ALA A 389 -31.47 29.43 0.54
C ALA A 389 -30.76 28.92 1.82
N PRO A 390 -30.48 29.78 2.82
CA PRO A 390 -29.47 29.51 3.84
C PRO A 390 -29.99 28.91 5.16
N ASP A 391 -30.93 27.96 5.17
CA ASP A 391 -31.52 27.50 6.46
C ASP A 391 -32.10 26.06 6.52
N SER A 392 -31.36 25.07 6.00
CA SER A 392 -31.67 23.64 6.27
C SER A 392 -30.38 22.85 6.53
N LYS A 393 -30.32 22.22 7.70
CA LYS A 393 -29.23 21.32 8.11
C LYS A 393 -29.20 20.12 7.14
N ASP A 394 -28.06 19.87 6.48
CA ASP A 394 -27.75 18.70 5.62
C ASP A 394 -28.47 18.55 4.26
N GLU A 395 -28.76 19.63 3.51
CA GLU A 395 -29.41 19.46 2.18
C GLU A 395 -28.48 19.28 0.97
N ASN A 396 -27.16 19.52 1.08
CA ASN A 396 -26.27 19.56 -0.10
C ASN A 396 -25.48 18.25 -0.37
N THR A 397 -25.54 17.27 0.52
CA THR A 397 -24.78 16.01 0.39
C THR A 397 -25.67 14.77 0.52
N ARG A 398 -25.13 13.63 0.06
CA ARG A 398 -25.68 12.29 0.24
C ARG A 398 -24.55 11.27 0.41
N GLU A 399 -24.83 10.19 1.13
CA GLU A 399 -23.92 9.05 1.24
C GLU A 399 -23.88 8.27 -0.09
N GLN A 400 -22.80 7.53 -0.35
CA GLN A 400 -22.62 6.79 -1.60
C GLN A 400 -23.68 5.70 -1.78
N SER A 401 -24.02 5.01 -0.70
CA SER A 401 -25.07 3.98 -0.63
C SER A 401 -26.49 4.51 -0.76
N ASP A 402 -26.71 5.83 -0.66
CA ASP A 402 -28.04 6.42 -0.77
C ASP A 402 -28.53 6.38 -2.22
N LYS A 403 -29.44 5.45 -2.52
CA LYS A 403 -30.05 5.25 -3.84
C LYS A 403 -31.37 6.03 -4.02
N ASN A 404 -31.69 7.00 -3.17
CA ASN A 404 -32.88 7.82 -3.33
C ASN A 404 -32.74 8.78 -4.52
N ILE A 405 -33.37 8.43 -5.64
CA ILE A 405 -33.28 9.18 -6.91
C ILE A 405 -33.60 10.68 -6.78
N ASP A 406 -34.41 11.10 -5.80
CA ASP A 406 -34.74 12.51 -5.57
C ASP A 406 -33.51 13.35 -5.12
N LYS A 407 -32.40 12.70 -4.74
CA LYS A 407 -31.13 13.34 -4.33
C LYS A 407 -30.09 13.42 -5.45
N PHE A 408 -30.51 13.31 -6.72
CA PHE A 408 -29.63 13.30 -7.89
C PHE A 408 -28.68 14.51 -7.98
N ASN A 409 -29.05 15.65 -7.38
CA ASN A 409 -28.31 16.91 -7.41
C ASN A 409 -27.39 17.13 -6.17
N ARG A 410 -27.25 16.15 -5.29
CA ARG A 410 -26.43 16.27 -4.07
C ARG A 410 -25.03 15.70 -4.28
N LEU A 411 -24.04 16.34 -3.67
CA LEU A 411 -22.66 15.83 -3.66
C LEU A 411 -22.58 14.53 -2.86
N VAL A 412 -21.79 13.59 -3.35
CA VAL A 412 -21.52 12.30 -2.73
C VAL A 412 -20.43 12.46 -1.68
N VAL A 413 -20.64 11.84 -0.52
CA VAL A 413 -19.64 11.63 0.53
C VAL A 413 -19.54 10.14 0.83
N TYR A 414 -18.48 9.74 1.54
CA TYR A 414 -18.31 8.37 1.98
C TYR A 414 -19.47 7.93 2.90
N ASP A 415 -19.81 6.64 2.88
CA ASP A 415 -20.81 6.08 3.79
C ASP A 415 -20.29 6.12 5.22
N LYS A 416 -21.14 6.49 6.19
CA LYS A 416 -20.74 6.56 7.62
C LYS A 416 -20.26 5.21 8.17
N GLU A 417 -20.75 4.10 7.61
CA GLU A 417 -20.30 2.74 7.94
C GLU A 417 -18.90 2.44 7.42
N GLU A 418 -18.56 2.89 6.21
CA GLU A 418 -17.23 2.76 5.64
C GLU A 418 -16.24 3.71 6.33
N GLU A 419 -16.68 4.92 6.69
CA GLU A 419 -15.96 5.80 7.62
C GLU A 419 -15.71 5.08 8.95
N ARG A 420 -16.72 4.47 9.60
CA ARG A 420 -16.53 3.68 10.85
C ARG A 420 -15.49 2.57 10.72
N LYS A 421 -15.47 1.84 9.60
CA LYS A 421 -14.47 0.78 9.34
C LYS A 421 -13.06 1.31 9.12
N THR A 422 -12.90 2.59 8.80
CA THR A 422 -11.59 3.26 8.59
C THR A 422 -11.18 4.17 9.76
N LYS A 423 -12.13 4.60 10.58
CA LYS A 423 -11.98 5.60 11.65
C LYS A 423 -11.32 5.05 12.91
N TYR A 424 -11.53 3.77 13.18
CA TYR A 424 -10.80 3.04 14.22
C TYR A 424 -9.62 2.33 13.55
N HIS A 425 -8.41 2.79 13.85
CA HIS A 425 -7.19 2.14 13.38
C HIS A 425 -7.09 0.74 13.99
N SER A 426 -7.62 -0.27 13.29
CA SER A 426 -7.22 -1.65 13.49
C SER A 426 -5.96 -1.88 12.66
N GLU A 427 -4.85 -2.20 13.31
CA GLU A 427 -3.56 -2.53 12.65
C GLU A 427 -3.65 -3.81 11.79
N ILE A 428 -4.82 -4.46 11.74
CA ILE A 428 -5.01 -5.75 11.07
C ILE A 428 -6.21 -5.62 10.13
N ARG A 429 -5.94 -5.10 8.93
CA ARG A 429 -6.84 -5.26 7.78
C ARG A 429 -6.02 -5.79 6.61
N GLY A 430 -6.42 -6.97 6.13
CA GLY A 430 -5.80 -7.64 4.99
C GLY A 430 -5.88 -6.79 3.73
N ARG A 431 -4.82 -6.82 2.93
CA ARG A 431 -4.83 -6.33 1.55
C ARG A 431 -5.25 -7.48 0.63
N VAL A 432 -6.33 -7.28 -0.11
CA VAL A 432 -6.80 -8.22 -1.15
C VAL A 432 -5.73 -8.36 -2.24
N GLN A 433 -5.37 -9.61 -2.55
CA GLN A 433 -4.36 -10.03 -3.50
C GLN A 433 -4.81 -9.88 -4.96
N ASP A 434 -5.01 -8.65 -5.44
CA ASP A 434 -5.09 -8.38 -6.89
C ASP A 434 -4.46 -7.02 -7.22
N ARG A 435 -3.15 -6.93 -7.01
CA ARG A 435 -2.32 -5.91 -7.66
C ARG A 435 -1.26 -6.61 -8.49
N ASN A 436 -0.97 -6.09 -9.68
CA ASN A 436 0.26 -6.38 -10.41
C ASN A 436 1.43 -6.32 -9.41
N VAL A 437 1.93 -7.48 -9.01
CA VAL A 437 2.99 -7.54 -8.02
C VAL A 437 4.27 -7.26 -8.76
N ARG A 438 4.78 -6.05 -8.52
CA ARG A 438 6.12 -5.66 -8.88
C ARG A 438 7.09 -6.55 -8.09
N VAL A 439 7.85 -7.37 -8.78
CA VAL A 439 8.86 -8.23 -8.15
C VAL A 439 10.21 -7.54 -8.29
N ASP A 440 10.79 -7.21 -7.15
CA ASP A 440 12.11 -6.58 -7.09
C ASP A 440 13.22 -7.63 -7.13
N LEU A 441 14.32 -7.27 -7.78
CA LEU A 441 15.58 -8.01 -7.69
C LEU A 441 16.12 -7.97 -6.26
N GLU A 442 16.84 -9.03 -5.87
CA GLU A 442 17.69 -8.98 -4.67
C GLU A 442 18.72 -7.85 -4.80
N PRO A 443 18.90 -7.00 -3.77
CA PRO A 443 19.76 -5.82 -3.85
C PRO A 443 21.22 -6.14 -4.14
N MET A 444 21.95 -5.16 -4.68
CA MET A 444 23.41 -5.29 -4.88
C MET A 444 24.14 -5.43 -3.54
N PHE A 445 25.20 -6.22 -3.55
CA PHE A 445 26.12 -6.33 -2.42
C PHE A 445 26.98 -5.07 -2.28
N VAL A 446 27.26 -4.66 -1.04
CA VAL A 446 28.08 -3.51 -0.68
C VAL A 446 29.07 -3.88 0.42
N LEU A 447 30.27 -3.28 0.41
CA LEU A 447 31.17 -3.32 1.55
C LEU A 447 30.85 -2.17 2.50
N THR A 448 30.50 -2.51 3.74
CA THR A 448 30.06 -1.56 4.77
C THR A 448 30.42 -2.07 6.17
N TYR A 449 30.23 -1.24 7.20
CA TYR A 449 30.38 -1.66 8.59
C TYR A 449 29.06 -2.17 9.20
N TYR A 450 27.93 -1.91 8.55
CA TYR A 450 26.61 -2.18 9.12
C TYR A 450 25.74 -3.00 8.18
N GLU A 451 25.11 -3.98 8.77
CA GLU A 451 24.14 -4.87 8.14
C GLU A 451 22.87 -4.80 8.97
N LYS A 452 21.71 -4.90 8.31
CA LYS A 452 20.43 -4.93 9.02
C LYS A 452 20.39 -6.13 9.97
N ILE A 453 19.87 -5.91 11.17
CA ILE A 453 19.72 -6.98 12.17
C ILE A 453 18.50 -7.80 11.77
N ASP A 454 18.72 -8.98 11.20
CA ASP A 454 17.68 -10.00 11.00
C ASP A 454 17.71 -11.01 12.17
N GLN A 455 16.54 -11.26 12.77
CA GLN A 455 16.37 -12.17 13.90
C GLN A 455 16.47 -13.66 13.49
N VAL A 456 16.43 -13.97 12.20
CA VAL A 456 16.33 -15.34 11.67
C VAL A 456 17.50 -15.74 10.76
N LYS A 457 18.28 -14.77 10.27
CA LYS A 457 19.36 -15.04 9.31
C LYS A 457 20.60 -15.65 9.98
N ASN A 458 20.96 -16.85 9.54
CA ASN A 458 22.17 -17.56 9.96
C ASN A 458 23.32 -17.49 8.93
N LEU A 459 23.14 -16.79 7.79
CA LEU A 459 24.12 -16.73 6.72
C LEU A 459 25.01 -15.49 6.87
N VAL A 460 26.30 -15.70 7.11
CA VAL A 460 27.33 -14.65 7.12
C VAL A 460 28.09 -14.74 5.81
N TYR A 461 27.97 -13.73 4.96
CA TYR A 461 28.73 -13.66 3.71
C TYR A 461 30.23 -13.56 4.01
N TYR A 462 31.02 -14.30 3.25
CA TYR A 462 32.45 -14.45 3.48
C TYR A 462 33.22 -14.24 2.19
N ASP A 463 34.29 -13.45 2.27
CA ASP A 463 35.31 -13.41 1.24
C ASP A 463 36.70 -13.30 1.87
N LYS A 464 37.64 -14.06 1.30
CA LYS A 464 39.00 -14.17 1.83
C LYS A 464 39.78 -12.86 1.75
N MET A 465 39.58 -12.04 0.71
CA MET A 465 40.26 -10.77 0.55
C MET A 465 39.80 -9.77 1.61
N ILE A 466 38.49 -9.73 1.90
CA ILE A 466 37.92 -8.86 2.95
C ILE A 466 38.45 -9.28 4.33
N GLU A 467 38.47 -10.58 4.63
CA GLU A 467 38.97 -11.05 5.93
C GLU A 467 40.48 -10.83 6.09
N ALA A 468 41.26 -10.99 5.02
CA ALA A 468 42.68 -10.64 5.03
C ALA A 468 42.90 -9.14 5.27
N TYR A 469 42.06 -8.28 4.70
CA TYR A 469 42.09 -6.84 4.94
C TYR A 469 41.73 -6.49 6.40
N ASN A 470 40.64 -7.07 6.91
CA ASN A 470 40.21 -6.92 8.31
C ASN A 470 41.30 -7.35 9.30
N ALA A 471 42.05 -8.42 8.99
CA ALA A 471 43.13 -8.92 9.85
C ALA A 471 44.30 -7.93 10.01
N ARG A 472 44.48 -6.97 9.08
CA ARG A 472 45.50 -5.91 9.21
C ARG A 472 45.12 -4.83 10.23
N MET A 473 43.85 -4.80 10.68
CA MET A 473 43.32 -3.83 11.66
C MET A 473 43.60 -2.36 11.29
N VAL A 474 43.59 -2.06 9.99
CA VAL A 474 43.84 -0.71 9.45
C VAL A 474 42.63 0.22 9.58
N LEU A 475 41.42 -0.36 9.69
CA LEU A 475 40.17 0.36 9.96
C LEU A 475 39.72 0.12 11.39
N ASP A 476 39.09 1.12 12.00
CA ASP A 476 38.58 1.05 13.38
C ASP A 476 37.40 0.08 13.53
N ARG A 477 36.82 -0.38 12.41
CA ARG A 477 35.64 -1.25 12.34
C ARG A 477 35.84 -2.36 11.33
N LYS A 478 35.26 -3.52 11.63
CA LYS A 478 35.30 -4.68 10.74
C LYS A 478 34.44 -4.44 9.50
N LEU A 479 35.05 -4.53 8.32
CA LEU A 479 34.36 -4.46 7.05
C LEU A 479 33.56 -5.75 6.81
N ARG A 480 32.35 -5.60 6.25
CA ARG A 480 31.43 -6.70 5.93
C ARG A 480 30.93 -6.53 4.51
N ILE A 481 30.71 -7.64 3.81
CA ILE A 481 29.99 -7.68 2.54
C ILE A 481 28.54 -8.09 2.81
N THR A 482 27.57 -7.32 2.34
CA THR A 482 26.15 -7.61 2.55
C THR A 482 25.31 -7.00 1.44
N ASN A 483 24.16 -7.59 1.14
CA ASN A 483 23.10 -7.02 0.31
C ASN A 483 21.98 -6.36 1.15
N GLU A 484 22.13 -6.34 2.48
CA GLU A 484 21.16 -5.76 3.43
C GLU A 484 21.76 -4.60 4.21
N GLU A 485 22.10 -3.53 3.49
CA GLU A 485 22.67 -2.33 4.08
C GLU A 485 21.71 -1.71 5.13
N ALA A 486 22.23 -1.44 6.34
CA ALA A 486 21.47 -0.79 7.40
C ALA A 486 21.47 0.74 7.25
N ALA A 487 20.34 1.37 7.56
CA ALA A 487 20.29 2.81 7.78
C ALA A 487 21.02 3.16 9.08
N LEU A 488 21.81 4.24 9.05
CA LEU A 488 22.56 4.71 10.21
C LEU A 488 21.67 5.48 11.19
N THR A 489 21.95 5.33 12.48
CA THR A 489 21.41 6.24 13.51
C THR A 489 22.13 7.58 13.51
N GLU A 490 21.52 8.61 14.09
CA GLU A 490 22.15 9.94 14.24
C GLU A 490 23.52 9.86 14.93
N ASP A 491 23.61 9.06 16.01
CA ASP A 491 24.88 8.82 16.72
C ASP A 491 25.94 8.15 15.82
N GLN A 492 25.52 7.19 14.99
CA GLN A 492 26.44 6.51 14.06
C GLN A 492 26.94 7.47 12.97
N ILE A 493 26.07 8.33 12.44
CA ILE A 493 26.42 9.37 11.46
C ILE A 493 27.46 10.33 12.07
N ALA A 494 27.24 10.80 13.31
CA ALA A 494 28.19 11.67 14.01
C ALA A 494 29.57 11.01 14.18
N VAL A 495 29.61 9.70 14.48
CA VAL A 495 30.87 8.96 14.55
C VAL A 495 31.58 8.90 13.19
N HIS A 496 30.85 8.77 12.07
CA HIS A 496 31.47 8.78 10.74
C HIS A 496 32.02 10.15 10.36
N PHE A 497 31.36 11.25 10.73
CA PHE A 497 31.95 12.59 10.55
C PHE A 497 33.27 12.74 11.32
N ALA A 498 33.32 12.29 12.58
CA ALA A 498 34.55 12.30 13.35
C ALA A 498 35.65 11.39 12.75
N SER A 499 35.26 10.25 12.17
CA SER A 499 36.19 9.34 11.48
C SER A 499 36.75 9.96 10.19
N ILE A 500 35.91 10.67 9.42
CA ILE A 500 36.33 11.44 8.23
C ILE A 500 37.39 12.48 8.61
N ASP A 501 37.19 13.21 9.70
CA ASP A 501 38.17 14.20 10.19
C ASP A 501 39.50 13.53 10.59
N ASN A 502 39.42 12.38 11.26
CA ASN A 502 40.60 11.60 11.65
C ASN A 502 41.38 11.09 10.43
N PHE A 503 40.72 10.47 9.46
CA PHE A 503 41.36 10.04 8.22
C PHE A 503 41.91 11.23 7.42
N SER A 504 41.22 12.36 7.40
CA SER A 504 41.72 13.58 6.75
C SER A 504 43.00 14.08 7.41
N ALA A 505 43.09 14.03 8.74
CA ALA A 505 44.32 14.35 9.45
C ALA A 505 45.46 13.35 9.18
N LYS A 506 45.15 12.04 9.04
CA LYS A 506 46.14 11.01 8.64
C LYS A 506 46.67 11.27 7.24
N ILE A 507 45.78 11.56 6.28
CA ILE A 507 46.11 11.86 4.88
C ILE A 507 46.96 13.14 4.77
N ALA A 508 46.64 14.17 5.57
CA ALA A 508 47.44 15.40 5.61
C ALA A 508 48.88 15.16 6.07
N LYS A 509 49.09 14.19 6.97
CA LYS A 509 50.43 13.79 7.45
C LYS A 509 51.14 12.83 6.48
N ASN A 510 50.40 11.92 5.86
CA ASN A 510 50.91 10.96 4.89
C ASN A 510 50.00 10.90 3.65
N PRO A 511 50.28 11.71 2.61
CA PRO A 511 49.45 11.76 1.40
C PRO A 511 49.45 10.48 0.55
N ASN A 512 50.28 9.49 0.88
CA ASN A 512 50.38 8.20 0.20
C ASN A 512 49.75 7.05 1.02
N ASP A 513 48.97 7.37 2.06
CA ASP A 513 48.30 6.37 2.90
C ASP A 513 47.02 5.85 2.23
N VAL A 514 47.18 4.79 1.44
CA VAL A 514 46.11 4.14 0.67
C VAL A 514 44.96 3.68 1.57
N ASP A 515 45.27 3.07 2.72
CA ASP A 515 44.25 2.54 3.65
C ASP A 515 43.46 3.69 4.31
N ALA A 516 44.08 4.86 4.55
CA ALA A 516 43.38 6.04 5.05
C ALA A 516 42.42 6.65 4.02
N TYR A 517 42.79 6.71 2.73
CA TYR A 517 41.86 7.13 1.67
C TYR A 517 40.70 6.13 1.53
N PHE A 518 40.97 4.83 1.59
CA PHE A 518 39.91 3.81 1.50
C PHE A 518 38.94 3.88 2.68
N GLY A 519 39.45 4.02 3.91
CA GLY A 519 38.62 4.21 5.11
C GLY A 519 37.75 5.46 5.04
N ARG A 520 38.32 6.59 4.59
CA ARG A 520 37.57 7.84 4.41
C ARG A 520 36.52 7.74 3.31
N ALA A 521 36.82 7.06 2.21
CA ALA A 521 35.86 6.81 1.14
C ALA A 521 34.65 5.99 1.61
N LEU A 522 34.88 4.98 2.47
CA LEU A 522 33.82 4.21 3.11
C LEU A 522 32.93 5.09 4.00
N ASP A 523 33.53 5.97 4.81
CA ASP A 523 32.77 6.87 5.67
C ASP A 523 31.97 7.91 4.88
N PHE A 524 32.55 8.48 3.83
CA PHE A 524 31.82 9.36 2.89
C PHE A 524 30.66 8.63 2.21
N THR A 525 30.85 7.35 1.85
CA THR A 525 29.76 6.52 1.31
C THR A 525 28.62 6.36 2.30
N LEU A 526 28.93 6.15 3.58
CA LEU A 526 27.98 5.94 4.67
C LEU A 526 27.18 7.20 5.01
N VAL A 527 27.81 8.38 4.98
CA VAL A 527 27.11 9.68 5.15
C VAL A 527 26.49 10.20 3.84
N GLN A 528 26.50 9.39 2.78
CA GLN A 528 25.95 9.68 1.45
C GLN A 528 26.61 10.86 0.71
N ASP A 529 27.83 11.22 1.06
CA ASP A 529 28.65 12.15 0.26
C ASP A 529 29.37 11.37 -0.86
N PHE A 530 28.60 11.00 -1.89
CA PHE A 530 29.12 10.20 -3.01
C PHE A 530 30.20 10.93 -3.82
N SER A 531 30.19 12.27 -3.85
CA SER A 531 31.19 13.04 -4.59
C SER A 531 32.58 12.83 -3.99
N GLU A 532 32.72 13.04 -2.68
CA GLU A 532 34.01 12.87 -2.01
C GLU A 532 34.43 11.40 -1.93
N ALA A 533 33.47 10.48 -1.73
CA ALA A 533 33.75 9.04 -1.77
C ALA A 533 34.38 8.60 -3.11
N LEU A 534 33.84 9.06 -4.24
CA LEU A 534 34.37 8.71 -5.57
C LEU A 534 35.78 9.26 -5.83
N LYS A 535 36.08 10.47 -5.30
CA LYS A 535 37.43 11.04 -5.38
C LYS A 535 38.43 10.19 -4.61
N ASP A 536 38.08 9.82 -3.38
CA ASP A 536 38.96 9.01 -2.53
C ASP A 536 39.15 7.59 -3.08
N TYR A 537 38.10 6.90 -3.54
CA TYR A 537 38.26 5.61 -4.20
C TYR A 537 39.12 5.70 -5.47
N THR A 538 38.99 6.78 -6.24
CA THR A 538 39.85 7.02 -7.39
C THR A 538 41.30 7.23 -6.95
N LYS A 539 41.53 7.93 -5.84
CA LYS A 539 42.87 8.13 -5.31
C LYS A 539 43.52 6.84 -4.83
N VAL A 540 42.75 5.97 -4.17
CA VAL A 540 43.19 4.62 -3.79
C VAL A 540 43.65 3.85 -5.03
N ILE A 541 42.85 3.86 -6.10
CA ILE A 541 43.15 3.13 -7.35
C ILE A 541 44.37 3.71 -8.10
N GLU A 542 44.58 5.03 -8.05
CA GLU A 542 45.78 5.66 -8.61
C GLU A 542 47.06 5.23 -7.89
N GLN A 543 46.99 5.04 -6.56
CA GLN A 543 48.13 4.68 -5.72
C GLN A 543 48.37 3.17 -5.69
N ASP A 544 47.30 2.39 -5.69
CA ASP A 544 47.31 0.93 -5.72
C ASP A 544 46.30 0.41 -6.78
N PRO A 545 46.76 0.21 -8.03
CA PRO A 545 45.91 -0.28 -9.11
C PRO A 545 45.38 -1.70 -8.92
N ASP A 546 45.94 -2.48 -7.98
CA ASP A 546 45.53 -3.85 -7.69
C ASP A 546 44.53 -3.93 -6.51
N PHE A 547 44.12 -2.77 -5.94
CA PHE A 547 43.18 -2.68 -4.82
C PHE A 547 41.72 -2.98 -5.27
N ALA A 548 41.38 -4.25 -5.41
CA ALA A 548 40.09 -4.70 -5.95
C ALA A 548 38.87 -4.18 -5.18
N MET A 549 38.94 -4.04 -3.85
CA MET A 549 37.81 -3.53 -3.04
C MET A 549 37.45 -2.07 -3.37
N ALA A 550 38.42 -1.26 -3.81
CA ALA A 550 38.19 0.13 -4.18
C ALA A 550 37.43 0.23 -5.50
N TYR A 551 37.76 -0.63 -6.48
CA TYR A 551 36.96 -0.74 -7.71
C TYR A 551 35.54 -1.20 -7.40
N PHE A 552 35.38 -2.22 -6.54
CA PHE A 552 34.06 -2.74 -6.17
C PHE A 552 33.18 -1.66 -5.52
N ASN A 553 33.69 -0.97 -4.51
CA ASN A 553 32.94 0.09 -3.84
C ASN A 553 32.72 1.32 -4.72
N ARG A 554 33.69 1.69 -5.57
CA ARG A 554 33.51 2.77 -6.54
C ARG A 554 32.37 2.46 -7.50
N ALA A 555 32.27 1.22 -7.98
CA ALA A 555 31.16 0.75 -8.81
C ALA A 555 29.82 0.85 -8.08
N VAL A 556 29.76 0.41 -6.82
CA VAL A 556 28.54 0.49 -5.99
C VAL A 556 28.12 1.94 -5.75
N VAL A 557 29.06 2.83 -5.42
CA VAL A 557 28.77 4.26 -5.20
C VAL A 557 28.31 4.94 -6.49
N ARG A 558 28.95 4.66 -7.63
CA ARG A 558 28.50 5.16 -8.94
C ARG A 558 27.08 4.69 -9.25
N TYR A 559 26.77 3.43 -8.95
CA TYR A 559 25.41 2.91 -9.12
C TYR A 559 24.40 3.60 -8.21
N LYS A 560 24.71 3.76 -6.91
CA LYS A 560 23.85 4.50 -5.95
C LYS A 560 23.60 5.94 -6.39
N GLN A 561 24.64 6.63 -6.86
CA GLN A 561 24.53 7.99 -7.36
C GLN A 561 23.67 8.06 -8.63
N LEU A 562 23.84 7.10 -9.54
CA LEU A 562 23.00 6.97 -10.73
C LEU A 562 21.52 6.74 -10.35
N ASP A 563 21.24 5.83 -9.43
CA ASP A 563 19.89 5.51 -8.96
C ASP A 563 19.23 6.69 -8.25
N TYR A 564 19.97 7.39 -7.36
CA TYR A 564 19.53 8.62 -6.72
C TYR A 564 19.16 9.69 -7.76
N ASN A 565 20.04 9.95 -8.74
CA ASN A 565 19.80 10.94 -9.79
C ASN A 565 18.57 10.58 -10.65
N LEU A 566 18.34 9.30 -10.91
CA LEU A 566 17.15 8.82 -11.62
C LEU A 566 15.88 9.02 -10.77
N SER A 567 15.93 8.74 -9.47
CA SER A 567 14.79 8.95 -8.56
C SER A 567 14.37 10.41 -8.47
N GLN A 568 15.33 11.35 -8.49
CA GLN A 568 15.07 12.79 -8.47
C GLN A 568 14.49 13.31 -9.80
N ALA A 569 14.81 12.67 -10.93
CA ALA A 569 14.32 13.04 -12.24
C ALA A 569 12.90 12.51 -12.56
N ALA A 570 12.40 11.52 -11.81
CA ALA A 570 11.15 10.81 -12.05
C ALA A 570 9.91 11.50 -11.46
N SER A 571 9.75 12.81 -11.69
CA SER A 571 8.55 13.59 -11.28
C SER A 571 7.40 13.57 -12.31
N SER A 572 7.44 12.66 -13.27
CA SER A 572 6.38 12.49 -14.28
C SER A 572 6.10 11.01 -14.54
N GLN A 573 4.84 10.75 -14.89
CA GLN A 573 4.23 9.43 -15.11
C GLN A 573 5.14 8.45 -15.87
N ASP A 574 5.11 7.20 -15.40
CA ASP A 574 5.70 5.96 -15.95
C ASP A 574 7.19 5.66 -15.70
N ASP A 575 7.36 4.59 -14.90
CA ASP A 575 8.38 3.54 -15.00
C ASP A 575 9.81 3.83 -14.45
N PHE A 576 10.44 2.78 -13.89
CA PHE A 576 11.80 2.71 -13.28
C PHE A 576 11.93 3.16 -11.81
N SER A 577 11.64 2.32 -10.82
CA SER A 577 12.80 1.74 -10.11
C SER A 577 13.60 0.77 -10.98
N THR A 578 14.92 0.97 -10.98
CA THR A 578 15.92 0.21 -11.73
C THR A 578 15.94 -1.29 -11.37
N MET A 579 15.45 -1.64 -10.18
CA MET A 579 15.44 -3.00 -9.63
C MET A 579 14.13 -3.77 -9.82
N SER A 580 13.09 -3.13 -10.32
CA SER A 580 11.77 -3.77 -10.40
C SER A 580 11.53 -4.38 -11.76
N MET A 581 11.19 -5.67 -11.78
CA MET A 581 10.76 -6.35 -13.00
C MET A 581 9.24 -6.36 -13.12
N ASN A 582 8.75 -5.93 -14.28
CA ASN A 582 7.35 -6.04 -14.64
C ASN A 582 7.16 -7.37 -15.40
N LEU A 583 6.55 -8.35 -14.73
CA LEU A 583 6.25 -9.65 -15.31
C LEU A 583 4.84 -9.56 -15.92
N ASN A 584 4.76 -9.34 -17.24
CA ASN A 584 3.47 -9.31 -17.94
C ASN A 584 2.83 -10.71 -17.95
N MET A 585 1.80 -10.89 -17.14
CA MET A 585 1.03 -12.13 -17.01
C MET A 585 -0.26 -12.00 -17.82
N GLY A 586 -0.18 -12.14 -19.16
CA GLY A 586 -1.34 -12.10 -20.05
C GLY A 586 -0.99 -11.95 -21.54
N LYS A 587 -1.86 -12.43 -22.44
CA LYS A 587 -1.65 -12.37 -23.91
C LYS A 587 -1.32 -10.96 -24.39
N SER A 588 -0.26 -10.90 -25.20
CA SER A 588 0.24 -9.75 -25.98
C SER A 588 -0.80 -8.65 -26.25
N SER A 589 -0.64 -7.50 -25.60
CA SER A 589 -1.16 -6.23 -26.08
C SER A 589 0.01 -5.39 -26.62
N THR A 590 -0.04 -5.12 -27.92
CA THR A 590 0.80 -4.14 -28.62
C THR A 590 0.67 -2.78 -27.94
N THR A 591 1.70 -2.34 -27.23
CA THR A 591 1.77 -0.98 -26.68
C THR A 591 2.14 -0.01 -27.80
N THR A 592 1.15 0.73 -28.28
CA THR A 592 1.34 1.88 -29.18
C THR A 592 1.96 3.02 -28.36
N ARG A 593 3.22 3.38 -28.62
CA ARG A 593 3.85 4.58 -28.06
C ARG A 593 3.17 5.82 -28.65
N THR A 594 2.55 6.64 -27.80
CA THR A 594 2.20 8.02 -28.12
C THR A 594 3.44 8.92 -28.04
N PRO A 595 3.67 9.87 -28.97
CA PRO A 595 4.84 10.72 -28.94
C PRO A 595 4.67 11.84 -27.90
N SER A 596 5.57 11.89 -26.92
CA SER A 596 5.76 13.02 -26.00
C SER A 596 6.62 14.10 -26.67
N THR A 597 6.24 15.36 -26.47
CA THR A 597 6.72 16.58 -27.13
C THR A 597 8.07 17.11 -26.64
N ASN A 598 9.06 16.24 -26.35
CA ASN A 598 10.37 16.69 -25.84
C ASN A 598 11.44 16.77 -26.95
N ASP A 599 12.25 17.83 -26.91
CA ASP A 599 13.32 18.15 -27.87
C ASP A 599 14.31 16.97 -28.06
N PRO A 600 14.46 16.43 -29.29
CA PRO A 600 15.30 15.26 -29.60
C PRO A 600 16.77 15.38 -29.17
N SER A 601 17.31 16.60 -29.14
CA SER A 601 18.71 16.86 -28.78
C SER A 601 18.98 16.63 -27.29
N SER A 602 18.01 16.97 -26.44
CA SER A 602 18.06 16.81 -24.98
C SER A 602 17.94 15.34 -24.56
N ILE A 603 17.20 14.53 -25.33
CA ILE A 603 17.03 13.09 -25.13
C ILE A 603 18.35 12.37 -25.48
N SER A 604 18.95 12.68 -26.62
CA SER A 604 20.23 12.10 -27.05
C SER A 604 21.38 12.35 -26.06
N LEU A 605 21.47 13.56 -25.48
CA LEU A 605 22.49 13.90 -24.49
C LEU A 605 22.30 13.15 -23.15
N LYS A 606 21.04 12.97 -22.70
CA LYS A 606 20.73 12.21 -21.47
C LYS A 606 21.01 10.71 -21.65
N ASP A 607 20.67 10.15 -22.81
CA ASP A 607 20.94 8.75 -23.14
C ASP A 607 22.46 8.48 -23.22
N ASN A 608 23.23 9.40 -23.80
CA ASN A 608 24.69 9.30 -23.88
C ASN A 608 25.36 9.40 -22.50
N LYS A 609 24.90 10.32 -21.63
CA LYS A 609 25.40 10.42 -20.25
C LYS A 609 25.10 9.14 -19.47
N ARG A 610 23.89 8.59 -19.61
CA ARG A 610 23.49 7.35 -18.96
C ARG A 610 24.34 6.17 -19.44
N ALA A 611 24.57 6.04 -20.74
CA ALA A 611 25.43 4.99 -21.30
C ALA A 611 26.87 5.08 -20.75
N TYR A 612 27.42 6.29 -20.65
CA TYR A 612 28.75 6.54 -20.07
C TYR A 612 28.85 6.11 -18.61
N GLU A 613 27.88 6.48 -17.76
CA GLU A 613 27.89 6.07 -16.33
C GLU A 613 27.82 4.55 -16.16
N HIS A 614 26.98 3.86 -16.96
CA HIS A 614 26.91 2.40 -16.90
C HIS A 614 28.21 1.73 -17.38
N GLU A 615 28.86 2.29 -18.40
CA GLU A 615 30.15 1.80 -18.89
C GLU A 615 31.24 1.95 -17.82
N MET A 616 31.25 3.07 -17.10
CA MET A 616 32.17 3.31 -15.99
C MET A 616 31.98 2.30 -14.85
N ILE A 617 30.73 2.01 -14.46
CA ILE A 617 30.40 0.99 -13.44
C ILE A 617 30.84 -0.40 -13.92
N THR A 618 30.55 -0.73 -15.19
CA THR A 618 30.91 -2.02 -15.78
C THR A 618 32.43 -2.22 -15.79
N ARG A 619 33.20 -1.20 -16.18
CA ARG A 619 34.67 -1.24 -16.15
C ARG A 619 35.23 -1.50 -14.76
N ASP A 620 34.63 -0.89 -13.73
CA ASP A 620 35.05 -1.12 -12.35
C ASP A 620 34.80 -2.58 -11.95
N TYR A 621 33.61 -3.14 -12.22
CA TYR A 621 33.34 -4.57 -11.96
C TYR A 621 34.24 -5.51 -12.79
N ASP A 622 34.52 -5.18 -14.05
CA ASP A 622 35.44 -5.96 -14.89
C ASP A 622 36.85 -5.99 -14.29
N MET A 623 37.31 -4.88 -13.70
CA MET A 623 38.59 -4.83 -13.02
C MET A 623 38.59 -5.66 -11.73
N VAL A 624 37.52 -5.61 -10.93
CA VAL A 624 37.38 -6.49 -9.75
C VAL A 624 37.48 -7.95 -10.15
N ILE A 625 36.78 -8.34 -11.23
CA ILE A 625 36.79 -9.70 -11.76
C ILE A 625 38.17 -10.10 -12.29
N LYS A 626 38.90 -9.18 -12.91
CA LYS A 626 40.27 -9.42 -13.37
C LYS A 626 41.24 -9.64 -12.22
N LEU A 627 41.14 -8.82 -11.17
CA LEU A 627 42.03 -8.85 -10.00
C LEU A 627 41.70 -10.00 -9.04
N ASN A 628 40.41 -10.28 -8.84
CA ASN A 628 39.92 -11.38 -8.02
C ASN A 628 38.79 -12.14 -8.74
N PRO A 629 39.14 -13.09 -9.63
CA PRO A 629 38.15 -13.86 -10.39
C PRO A 629 37.18 -14.69 -9.54
N GLY A 630 37.51 -14.96 -8.27
CA GLY A 630 36.66 -15.69 -7.32
C GLY A 630 35.65 -14.83 -6.59
N PHE A 631 35.70 -13.50 -6.73
CA PHE A 631 34.81 -12.57 -6.02
C PHE A 631 33.41 -12.55 -6.64
N VAL A 632 32.54 -13.47 -6.19
CA VAL A 632 31.21 -13.71 -6.78
C VAL A 632 30.29 -12.49 -6.78
N TYR A 633 30.44 -11.60 -5.80
CA TYR A 633 29.63 -10.39 -5.65
C TYR A 633 29.80 -9.39 -6.80
N ALA A 634 30.97 -9.35 -7.45
CA ALA A 634 31.18 -8.48 -8.62
C ALA A 634 30.41 -8.96 -9.84
N TYR A 635 30.35 -10.28 -10.06
CA TYR A 635 29.52 -10.86 -11.13
C TYR A 635 28.05 -10.59 -10.85
N PHE A 636 27.58 -10.83 -9.62
CA PHE A 636 26.20 -10.59 -9.24
C PHE A 636 25.79 -9.12 -9.40
N ASN A 637 26.59 -8.17 -8.90
CA ASN A 637 26.29 -6.75 -9.04
C ASN A 637 26.34 -6.27 -10.51
N ARG A 638 27.29 -6.79 -11.32
CA ARG A 638 27.33 -6.49 -12.76
C ARG A 638 26.10 -7.07 -13.49
N GLY A 639 25.62 -8.23 -13.05
CA GLY A 639 24.35 -8.82 -13.48
C GLY A 639 23.15 -7.92 -13.16
N ASN A 640 23.07 -7.41 -11.92
CA ASN A 640 22.01 -6.47 -11.51
C ASN A 640 22.04 -5.18 -12.36
N LEU A 641 23.23 -4.63 -12.64
CA LEU A 641 23.40 -3.47 -13.53
C LEU A 641 22.85 -3.75 -14.94
N ARG A 642 23.16 -4.92 -15.50
CA ARG A 642 22.68 -5.33 -16.83
C ARG A 642 21.17 -5.59 -16.85
N CYS A 643 20.61 -6.14 -15.77
CA CYS A 643 19.16 -6.23 -15.60
C CYS A 643 18.50 -4.84 -15.59
N ALA A 644 19.08 -3.85 -14.90
CA ALA A 644 18.58 -2.48 -14.92
C ALA A 644 18.63 -1.84 -16.32
N GLN A 645 19.57 -2.26 -17.16
CA GLN A 645 19.66 -1.89 -18.59
C GLN A 645 18.69 -2.67 -19.50
N ARG A 646 17.92 -3.62 -18.95
CA ARG A 646 17.12 -4.61 -19.68
C ARG A 646 17.93 -5.53 -20.60
N ASP A 647 19.24 -5.64 -20.40
CA ASP A 647 20.07 -6.68 -21.04
C ASP A 647 20.05 -7.96 -20.20
N PHE A 648 18.89 -8.62 -20.23
CA PHE A 648 18.68 -9.86 -19.47
C PHE A 648 19.63 -10.98 -19.91
N ARG A 649 20.12 -10.96 -21.16
CA ARG A 649 20.98 -12.04 -21.68
C ARG A 649 22.36 -11.95 -21.05
N ALA A 650 22.94 -10.76 -21.04
CA ALA A 650 24.22 -10.52 -20.39
C ALA A 650 24.11 -10.63 -18.86
N ALA A 651 22.97 -10.27 -18.27
CA ALA A 651 22.72 -10.47 -16.84
C ALA A 651 22.69 -11.96 -16.46
N ILE A 652 21.99 -12.80 -17.22
CA ILE A 652 21.93 -14.25 -16.99
C ILE A 652 23.32 -14.89 -17.06
N GLN A 653 24.18 -14.43 -17.97
CA GLN A 653 25.56 -14.89 -18.05
C GLN A 653 26.33 -14.55 -16.77
N ASP A 654 26.23 -13.31 -16.29
CA ASP A 654 26.92 -12.89 -15.06
C ASP A 654 26.43 -13.65 -13.83
N TYR A 655 25.12 -13.84 -13.66
CA TYR A 655 24.62 -14.66 -12.56
C TYR A 655 25.06 -16.13 -12.68
N SER A 656 25.22 -16.64 -13.91
CA SER A 656 25.71 -18.01 -14.13
C SER A 656 27.19 -18.14 -13.75
N GLU A 657 28.01 -17.13 -14.04
CA GLU A 657 29.40 -17.08 -13.59
C GLU A 657 29.50 -17.00 -12.05
N ALA A 658 28.61 -16.24 -11.41
CA ALA A 658 28.53 -16.17 -9.95
C ALA A 658 28.18 -17.55 -9.34
N ILE A 659 27.15 -18.20 -9.87
CA ILE A 659 26.70 -19.53 -9.44
C ILE A 659 27.74 -20.62 -9.70
N GLN A 660 28.50 -20.51 -10.80
CA GLN A 660 29.55 -21.49 -11.11
C GLN A 660 30.68 -21.47 -10.06
N ARG A 661 30.96 -20.29 -9.49
CA ARG A 661 32.00 -20.10 -8.47
C ARG A 661 31.47 -20.39 -7.07
N ASP A 662 30.23 -20.02 -6.80
CA ASP A 662 29.52 -20.34 -5.57
C ASP A 662 28.15 -20.97 -5.88
N PRO A 663 28.07 -22.32 -5.89
CA PRO A 663 26.83 -23.04 -6.15
C PRO A 663 25.75 -22.85 -5.08
N GLU A 664 26.08 -22.28 -3.92
CA GLU A 664 25.13 -21.99 -2.82
C GLU A 664 24.67 -20.52 -2.82
N PHE A 665 25.04 -19.74 -3.84
CA PHE A 665 24.72 -18.32 -3.93
C PHE A 665 23.25 -18.06 -4.30
N ALA A 666 22.38 -18.06 -3.27
CA ALA A 666 20.92 -18.01 -3.40
C ALA A 666 20.43 -16.82 -4.24
N GLU A 667 20.99 -15.63 -4.01
CA GLU A 667 20.60 -14.36 -4.64
C GLU A 667 20.82 -14.43 -6.15
N ALA A 668 21.93 -15.03 -6.58
CA ALA A 668 22.21 -15.20 -8.00
C ALA A 668 21.20 -16.14 -8.67
N TYR A 669 20.75 -17.20 -8.00
CA TYR A 669 19.65 -18.03 -8.53
C TYR A 669 18.35 -17.24 -8.61
N PHE A 670 18.01 -16.44 -7.59
CA PHE A 670 16.78 -15.67 -7.59
C PHE A 670 16.74 -14.65 -8.74
N ASN A 671 17.78 -13.82 -8.84
CA ASN A 671 17.87 -12.77 -9.87
C ASN A 671 18.01 -13.34 -11.29
N ARG A 672 18.72 -14.47 -11.46
CA ARG A 672 18.78 -15.18 -12.76
C ARG A 672 17.43 -15.78 -13.14
N GLY A 673 16.72 -16.34 -12.16
CA GLY A 673 15.38 -16.86 -12.33
C GLY A 673 14.44 -15.79 -12.87
N LEU A 674 14.41 -14.62 -12.22
CA LEU A 674 13.60 -13.49 -12.68
C LEU A 674 14.02 -12.97 -14.06
N ALA A 675 15.33 -12.83 -14.33
CA ALA A 675 15.81 -12.41 -15.63
C ALA A 675 15.40 -13.37 -16.76
N ARG A 676 15.40 -14.70 -16.49
CA ARG A 676 14.89 -15.72 -17.42
C ARG A 676 13.39 -15.60 -17.64
N LEU A 677 12.61 -15.33 -16.59
CA LEU A 677 11.17 -15.08 -16.71
C LEU A 677 10.90 -13.85 -17.59
N SER A 678 11.65 -12.76 -17.41
CA SER A 678 11.54 -11.56 -18.25
C SER A 678 11.96 -11.78 -19.71
N GLN A 679 12.79 -12.80 -19.99
CA GLN A 679 13.07 -13.25 -21.36
C GLN A 679 12.03 -14.21 -21.93
N GLY A 680 11.05 -14.65 -21.13
CA GLY A 680 10.05 -15.65 -21.51
C GLY A 680 10.50 -17.11 -21.36
N ASP A 681 11.69 -17.38 -20.78
CA ASP A 681 12.14 -18.75 -20.45
C ASP A 681 11.59 -19.17 -19.07
N ALA A 682 10.28 -19.42 -19.04
CA ALA A 682 9.55 -19.74 -17.82
C ALA A 682 10.09 -21.01 -17.13
N ASN A 683 10.40 -22.06 -17.90
CA ASN A 683 10.82 -23.35 -17.37
C ASN A 683 12.15 -23.24 -16.61
N ARG A 684 13.16 -22.61 -17.23
CA ARG A 684 14.46 -22.45 -16.57
C ARG A 684 14.45 -21.37 -15.49
N GLY A 685 13.55 -20.38 -15.61
CA GLY A 685 13.34 -19.38 -14.56
C GLY A 685 12.74 -19.98 -13.29
N ILE A 686 11.73 -20.85 -13.43
CA ILE A 686 11.13 -21.57 -12.29
C ILE A 686 12.13 -22.48 -11.59
N VAL A 687 12.99 -23.20 -12.34
CA VAL A 687 14.04 -24.05 -11.75
C VAL A 687 15.01 -23.23 -10.92
N ASP A 688 15.45 -22.10 -11.44
CA ASP A 688 16.34 -21.18 -10.71
C ASP A 688 15.68 -20.62 -9.45
N LEU A 689 14.42 -20.17 -9.55
CA LEU A 689 13.66 -19.70 -8.39
C LEU A 689 13.46 -20.81 -7.35
N SER A 690 13.20 -22.05 -7.79
CA SER A 690 13.08 -23.19 -6.88
C SER A 690 14.39 -23.39 -6.11
N LYS A 691 15.52 -23.28 -6.81
CA LYS A 691 16.84 -23.42 -6.19
C LYS A 691 17.14 -22.27 -5.22
N ALA A 692 16.78 -21.04 -5.56
CA ALA A 692 16.89 -19.90 -4.67
C ALA A 692 16.06 -20.08 -3.38
N GLY A 693 14.84 -20.60 -3.52
CA GLY A 693 13.98 -20.96 -2.39
C GLY A 693 14.56 -22.06 -1.51
N GLU A 694 15.22 -23.07 -2.08
CA GLU A 694 15.92 -24.11 -1.32
C GLU A 694 17.09 -23.54 -0.50
N LEU A 695 17.79 -22.55 -1.05
CA LEU A 695 18.97 -21.93 -0.46
C LEU A 695 18.65 -20.79 0.51
N GLY A 696 17.36 -20.44 0.69
CA GLY A 696 16.91 -19.53 1.75
C GLY A 696 16.09 -18.33 1.28
N ILE A 697 15.96 -18.08 -0.02
CA ILE A 697 15.15 -16.96 -0.56
C ILE A 697 13.71 -17.42 -0.75
N ILE A 698 12.96 -17.45 0.34
CA ILE A 698 11.61 -18.04 0.42
C ILE A 698 10.61 -17.33 -0.50
N ASN A 699 10.83 -16.03 -0.76
CA ASN A 699 10.08 -15.23 -1.73
C ASN A 699 9.99 -15.90 -3.10
N ALA A 700 10.98 -16.72 -3.49
CA ALA A 700 11.02 -17.41 -4.77
C ALA A 700 9.83 -18.36 -4.98
N TYR A 701 9.36 -19.04 -3.93
CA TYR A 701 8.23 -19.97 -4.01
C TYR A 701 6.91 -19.27 -4.35
N SER A 702 6.72 -18.03 -3.87
CA SER A 702 5.53 -17.24 -4.18
C SER A 702 5.45 -16.92 -5.69
N ILE A 703 6.61 -16.63 -6.30
CA ILE A 703 6.73 -16.33 -7.73
C ILE A 703 6.50 -17.59 -8.56
N ILE A 704 7.13 -18.72 -8.18
CA ILE A 704 6.94 -20.01 -8.86
C ILE A 704 5.46 -20.38 -8.90
N LYS A 705 4.78 -20.33 -7.74
CA LYS A 705 3.36 -20.67 -7.63
C LYS A 705 2.51 -19.84 -8.60
N ARG A 706 2.77 -18.54 -8.72
CA ARG A 706 2.06 -17.66 -9.67
C ARG A 706 2.35 -18.03 -11.13
N MET A 707 3.59 -18.41 -11.46
CA MET A 707 3.95 -18.84 -12.81
C MET A 707 3.37 -20.21 -13.20
N THR A 708 3.09 -21.08 -12.22
CA THR A 708 2.54 -22.43 -12.45
C THR A 708 1.02 -22.54 -12.28
N SER A 709 0.34 -21.49 -11.81
CA SER A 709 -1.11 -21.48 -11.54
C SER A 709 -1.96 -21.02 -12.74
N ASN A 710 -1.36 -20.79 -13.90
CA ASN A 710 -2.03 -20.38 -15.15
C ASN A 710 -2.13 -21.52 -16.15
#